data_AF-A0A9D4M974-F1
#
_entry.id   AF-A0A9D4M974-F1
#
_cell.length_a   1.000
_cell.length_b   1.000
_cell.length_c   1.000
_cell.angle_alpha   90.00
_cell.angle_beta   90.00
_cell.angle_gamma   90.00
#
_symmetry.space_group_name_H-M   'P 1'
#
loop_
_entity.id
_entity.type
_entity.pdbx_description
1 polymer ?
#
loop_
_entity_poly.entity_id
_entity_poly.type
_entity_poly.pdbx_seq_one_letter_code
_entity_poly.pdbx_strand_id
1 'polypeptide(L)'
;MKANDENIKVKLLLASAWNKHDIADDILPESELKESSKNAVKEAVLQSIKKDNEEFLLLMQEKGIETGALIDKNDIIRLYIEVLTHPISQVELLLSKRMNLEKVNNTTDETNQTCLSKVGKLISQLLGDDEYNPYKTSGSAQSSNGMSDQPSPEVKGKFNLDMFYFAILLNRYKVADLIWKSVDDPIAAALLAYRILKALDEIVQVEAEAELSDALRSQALTYQDRAYDLLSECHERNKNLTHQLLVRSLEKPLQNHTLLSFAESNGLMKFMGHTSCQTKLSEIWRGHMALHTQWWKIAVGIVFPFLFVIGKTKIQFTTRKSIWSSGTEEEDVEDKYKTHKTLDRRLYDVDLCGAHETTAMKDALFYFYSAPVTLFALNTISYIMLLLVFSYFVVVELQENITAVEIFVWLWMTTLLADEMRQLLSEKKPGIWKKAVQWFKTKWNSVDLLMYILFILSIILRTTLTGASFRSARDLYSVTLAVFYLRLLQYFYVSRGIGPKIIMIKKMLLDLLDFLPILLVFMVSVGIMYQANLFPNTQLSWKLLQSVLLIPYRQIFGDIASDYLEGDASSSCVNNDSSLSPNDTSEKCPQQNWIIPLFGAAYLLLTNILLVNLLIAKFRYNFVHNRFNVNINSGL
;
A
#
# COMPACT_ATOMS: atom_id res chain seq x y z
N MET A 1 46.90 -17.57 23.00
CA MET A 1 47.74 -17.04 21.90
C MET A 1 49.21 -17.47 22.01
N LYS A 2 49.86 -17.37 23.18
CA LYS A 2 51.23 -17.89 23.42
C LYS A 2 51.44 -19.41 23.26
N ALA A 3 50.38 -20.19 23.06
CA ALA A 3 50.46 -21.65 22.90
C ALA A 3 50.47 -22.11 21.41
N ASN A 4 50.13 -21.22 20.46
CA ASN A 4 49.99 -21.55 19.03
C ASN A 4 50.93 -20.68 18.17
N ASP A 5 52.19 -20.53 18.59
CA ASP A 5 53.05 -19.46 18.08
C ASP A 5 53.36 -19.54 16.58
N GLU A 6 53.28 -20.71 15.97
CA GLU A 6 53.65 -20.92 14.56
C GLU A 6 52.50 -20.77 13.54
N ASN A 7 51.23 -20.71 13.97
CA ASN A 7 50.11 -20.73 13.03
C ASN A 7 49.28 -19.45 13.05
N ILE A 8 49.68 -18.48 12.20
CA ILE A 8 48.98 -17.20 11.98
C ILE A 8 47.49 -17.43 11.69
N LYS A 9 47.16 -18.48 10.93
CA LYS A 9 45.77 -18.85 10.62
C LYS A 9 44.94 -19.11 11.89
N VAL A 10 45.49 -19.86 12.85
CA VAL A 10 44.78 -20.19 14.09
C VAL A 10 44.66 -18.98 15.00
N LYS A 11 45.70 -18.13 15.08
CA LYS A 11 45.65 -16.89 15.87
C LYS A 11 44.58 -15.93 15.33
N LEU A 12 44.50 -15.78 14.01
CA LEU A 12 43.59 -14.88 13.32
C LEU A 12 42.14 -15.40 13.34
N LEU A 13 41.93 -16.72 13.20
CA LEU A 13 40.62 -17.36 13.42
C LEU A 13 40.14 -17.21 14.87
N LEU A 14 41.04 -17.36 15.85
CA LEU A 14 40.71 -17.21 17.26
C LEU A 14 40.38 -15.75 17.62
N ALA A 15 41.11 -14.79 17.05
CA ALA A 15 40.85 -13.36 17.21
C ALA A 15 39.48 -12.97 16.60
N SER A 16 39.20 -13.44 15.38
CA SER A 16 37.89 -13.32 14.71
C SER A 16 36.78 -13.96 15.54
N ALA A 17 37.01 -15.16 16.08
CA ALA A 17 36.02 -15.88 16.88
C ALA A 17 35.71 -15.22 18.24
N TRP A 18 36.65 -14.47 18.81
CA TRP A 18 36.52 -13.77 20.09
C TRP A 18 36.10 -12.30 19.96
N ASN A 19 35.88 -11.81 18.74
CA ASN A 19 35.56 -10.40 18.46
C ASN A 19 36.54 -9.43 19.15
N LYS A 20 37.85 -9.72 19.07
CA LYS A 20 38.89 -8.87 19.65
C LYS A 20 39.71 -8.25 18.52
N HIS A 21 39.29 -7.07 18.06
CA HIS A 21 39.92 -6.35 16.96
C HIS A 21 41.35 -5.89 17.32
N ASP A 22 41.59 -5.43 18.55
CA ASP A 22 42.93 -5.04 19.03
C ASP A 22 43.99 -6.12 18.79
N ILE A 23 43.61 -7.37 19.08
CA ILE A 23 44.53 -8.49 18.96
C ILE A 23 44.70 -8.89 17.49
N ALA A 24 43.68 -8.70 16.66
CA ALA A 24 43.79 -8.93 15.22
C ALA A 24 44.73 -7.91 14.56
N ASP A 25 44.70 -6.64 14.99
CA ASP A 25 45.59 -5.59 14.48
C ASP A 25 47.06 -5.91 14.79
N ASP A 26 47.35 -6.32 16.02
CA ASP A 26 48.69 -6.76 16.46
C ASP A 26 49.21 -7.99 15.69
N ILE A 27 48.33 -8.83 15.15
CA ILE A 27 48.67 -10.06 14.41
C ILE A 27 48.89 -9.78 12.91
N LEU A 28 48.40 -8.66 12.37
CA LEU A 28 48.47 -8.29 10.95
C LEU A 28 49.55 -7.20 10.70
N PRO A 29 50.84 -7.54 10.60
CA PRO A 29 51.88 -6.57 10.22
C PRO A 29 51.75 -6.16 8.75
N GLU A 30 52.05 -4.89 8.45
CA GLU A 30 51.92 -4.22 7.14
C GLU A 30 52.67 -4.89 5.95
N SER A 31 53.50 -5.91 6.18
CA SER A 31 54.49 -6.38 5.20
C SER A 31 54.42 -7.85 4.75
N GLU A 32 53.44 -8.67 5.17
CA GLU A 32 53.34 -10.08 4.71
C GLU A 32 51.92 -10.57 4.36
N LEU A 33 51.29 -9.97 3.34
CA LEU A 33 50.19 -10.59 2.60
C LEU A 33 50.72 -11.54 1.50
N LYS A 34 51.42 -12.61 1.92
CA LYS A 34 51.77 -13.72 1.01
C LYS A 34 50.50 -14.46 0.54
N GLU A 35 50.50 -15.05 -0.66
CA GLU A 35 49.39 -15.82 -1.23
C GLU A 35 48.78 -16.86 -0.26
N SER A 36 49.59 -17.41 0.65
CA SER A 36 49.20 -18.38 1.69
C SER A 36 48.35 -17.78 2.82
N SER A 37 48.49 -16.49 3.14
CA SER A 37 47.69 -15.83 4.18
C SER A 37 46.33 -15.36 3.66
N LYS A 38 46.14 -15.20 2.32
CA LYS A 38 44.84 -14.87 1.71
C LYS A 38 43.74 -15.89 2.07
N ASN A 39 44.05 -17.18 2.08
CA ASN A 39 43.09 -18.23 2.46
C ASN A 39 42.75 -18.22 3.96
N ALA A 40 43.74 -17.95 4.81
CA ALA A 40 43.53 -17.82 6.26
C ALA A 40 42.67 -16.58 6.59
N VAL A 41 42.94 -15.47 5.90
CA VAL A 41 42.17 -14.23 5.94
C VAL A 41 40.73 -14.46 5.44
N LYS A 42 40.57 -15.16 4.31
CA LYS A 42 39.26 -15.53 3.75
C LYS A 42 38.43 -16.33 4.75
N GLU A 43 38.99 -17.38 5.37
CA GLU A 43 38.27 -18.15 6.38
C GLU A 43 37.89 -17.32 7.62
N ALA A 44 38.77 -16.43 8.06
CA ALA A 44 38.47 -15.57 9.21
C ALA A 44 37.41 -14.51 8.92
N VAL A 45 37.40 -13.94 7.71
CA VAL A 45 36.34 -13.05 7.20
C VAL A 45 35.01 -13.80 7.16
N LEU A 46 34.98 -15.02 6.62
CA LEU A 46 33.77 -15.86 6.60
C LEU A 46 33.26 -16.16 8.02
N GLN A 47 34.15 -16.45 8.97
CA GLN A 47 33.77 -16.66 10.38
C GLN A 47 33.25 -15.39 11.05
N SER A 48 33.83 -14.23 10.75
CA SER A 48 33.35 -12.93 11.27
C SER A 48 31.95 -12.60 10.74
N ILE A 49 31.71 -12.84 9.44
CA ILE A 49 30.39 -12.69 8.82
C ILE A 49 29.37 -13.62 9.49
N LYS A 50 29.74 -14.87 9.76
CA LYS A 50 28.88 -15.85 10.45
C LYS A 50 28.46 -15.39 11.85
N LYS A 51 29.32 -14.67 12.57
CA LYS A 51 29.10 -14.24 13.96
C LYS A 51 28.54 -12.82 14.13
N ASP A 52 28.34 -12.08 13.04
CA ASP A 52 27.97 -10.65 13.04
C ASP A 52 29.07 -9.72 13.62
N ASN A 53 30.35 -10.06 13.44
CA ASN A 53 31.48 -9.29 13.94
C ASN A 53 31.90 -8.20 12.92
N GLU A 54 31.35 -7.00 13.06
CA GLU A 54 31.65 -5.86 12.15
C GLU A 54 33.04 -5.27 12.34
N GLU A 55 33.55 -5.19 13.58
CA GLU A 55 34.81 -4.50 13.90
C GLU A 55 36.00 -5.17 13.20
N PHE A 56 35.98 -6.50 13.13
CA PHE A 56 36.99 -7.26 12.40
C PHE A 56 36.92 -6.98 10.89
N LEU A 57 35.73 -6.84 10.31
CA LEU A 57 35.57 -6.53 8.88
C LEU A 57 36.02 -5.09 8.55
N LEU A 58 35.76 -4.13 9.45
CA LEU A 58 36.24 -2.75 9.31
C LEU A 58 37.77 -2.70 9.29
N LEU A 59 38.42 -3.38 10.24
CA LEU A 59 39.88 -3.47 10.29
C LEU A 59 40.45 -4.05 9.00
N MET A 60 39.84 -5.09 8.45
CA MET A 60 40.30 -5.69 7.18
C MET A 60 40.13 -4.73 6.00
N GLN A 61 39.07 -3.92 5.99
CA GLN A 61 38.86 -2.89 4.98
C GLN A 61 39.85 -1.73 5.12
N GLU A 62 40.18 -1.29 6.34
CA GLU A 62 41.21 -0.29 6.62
C GLU A 62 42.59 -0.74 6.16
N LYS A 63 42.90 -2.04 6.27
CA LYS A 63 44.13 -2.67 5.76
C LYS A 63 44.10 -2.90 4.23
N GLY A 64 43.09 -2.41 3.53
CA GLY A 64 43.00 -2.44 2.06
C GLY A 64 42.54 -3.76 1.45
N ILE A 65 41.94 -4.66 2.23
CA ILE A 65 41.43 -5.95 1.74
C ILE A 65 39.97 -5.76 1.31
N GLU A 66 39.72 -5.68 -0.01
CA GLU A 66 38.36 -5.65 -0.57
C GLU A 66 37.64 -6.98 -0.26
N THR A 67 36.71 -6.97 0.70
CA THR A 67 35.92 -8.15 1.11
C THR A 67 35.14 -8.78 -0.05
N GLY A 68 34.63 -7.95 -0.97
CA GLY A 68 33.92 -8.41 -2.18
C GLY A 68 34.81 -9.08 -3.24
N ALA A 69 36.13 -8.85 -3.22
CA ALA A 69 37.07 -9.52 -4.14
C ALA A 69 37.57 -10.86 -3.60
N LEU A 70 37.38 -11.13 -2.30
CA LEU A 70 37.89 -12.32 -1.62
C LEU A 70 36.88 -13.48 -1.57
N ILE A 71 35.58 -13.15 -1.62
CA ILE A 71 34.47 -14.09 -1.42
C ILE A 71 33.92 -14.53 -2.78
N ASP A 72 33.98 -15.83 -3.05
CA ASP A 72 33.39 -16.40 -4.25
C ASP A 72 31.94 -16.83 -4.00
N LYS A 73 31.18 -17.01 -5.08
CA LYS A 73 29.81 -17.56 -5.02
C LYS A 73 29.74 -18.88 -4.24
N ASN A 74 30.75 -19.73 -4.36
CA ASN A 74 30.82 -21.02 -3.65
C ASN A 74 30.98 -20.85 -2.13
N ASP A 75 31.64 -19.77 -1.67
CA ASP A 75 31.79 -19.50 -0.25
C ASP A 75 30.48 -19.01 0.37
N ILE A 76 29.70 -18.20 -0.37
CA ILE A 76 28.35 -17.79 0.04
C ILE A 76 27.43 -19.01 0.19
N ILE A 77 27.51 -19.96 -0.75
CA ILE A 77 26.76 -21.22 -0.65
C ILE A 77 27.16 -22.01 0.59
N ARG A 78 28.47 -22.15 0.83
CA ARG A 78 28.99 -22.84 2.02
C ARG A 78 28.48 -22.18 3.30
N LEU A 79 28.48 -20.85 3.36
CA LEU A 79 27.93 -20.09 4.49
C LEU A 79 26.44 -20.39 4.71
N TYR A 80 25.62 -20.33 3.65
CA TYR A 80 24.20 -20.66 3.77
C TYR A 80 23.99 -22.08 4.28
N ILE A 81 24.70 -23.07 3.73
CA ILE A 81 24.59 -24.46 4.16
C ILE A 81 24.98 -24.59 5.63
N GLU A 82 26.14 -24.07 6.03
CA GLU A 82 26.67 -24.24 7.38
C GLU A 82 25.78 -23.60 8.46
N VAL A 83 25.19 -22.44 8.16
CA VAL A 83 24.28 -21.75 9.10
C VAL A 83 22.90 -22.41 9.12
N LEU A 84 22.36 -22.81 7.97
CA LEU A 84 21.02 -23.40 7.90
C LEU A 84 20.97 -24.86 8.38
N THR A 85 22.08 -25.60 8.36
CA THR A 85 22.16 -26.95 8.94
C THR A 85 22.35 -26.93 10.46
N HIS A 86 22.97 -25.86 10.99
CA HIS A 86 23.19 -25.67 12.42
C HIS A 86 22.66 -24.29 12.87
N PRO A 87 21.33 -24.11 12.95
CA PRO A 87 20.74 -22.83 13.32
C PRO A 87 21.07 -22.48 14.78
N ILE A 88 21.64 -21.30 14.99
CA ILE A 88 21.96 -20.73 16.29
C ILE A 88 20.88 -19.71 16.68
N SER A 89 20.31 -18.99 15.71
CA SER A 89 19.23 -18.04 15.93
C SER A 89 17.86 -18.64 15.61
N GLN A 90 16.81 -18.10 16.24
CA GLN A 90 15.44 -18.54 15.98
C GLN A 90 15.03 -18.27 14.53
N VAL A 91 15.45 -17.14 13.95
CA VAL A 91 15.26 -16.82 12.51
C VAL A 91 15.86 -17.91 11.61
N GLU A 92 17.06 -18.38 11.91
CA GLU A 92 17.73 -19.47 11.16
C GLU A 92 16.94 -20.77 11.26
N LEU A 93 16.37 -21.06 12.42
CA LEU A 93 15.50 -22.22 12.64
C LEU A 93 14.19 -22.11 11.84
N LEU A 94 13.57 -20.93 11.75
CA LEU A 94 12.32 -20.74 11.00
C LEU A 94 12.56 -20.90 9.50
N LEU A 95 13.67 -20.35 9.03
CA LEU A 95 14.10 -20.47 7.65
C LEU A 95 14.43 -21.93 7.28
N SER A 96 15.13 -22.66 8.16
CA SER A 96 15.47 -24.07 7.92
C SER A 96 14.24 -24.98 7.87
N LYS A 97 13.28 -24.77 8.79
CA LYS A 97 11.95 -25.44 8.78
C LYS A 97 11.20 -25.16 7.47
N ARG A 98 11.12 -23.90 7.04
CA ARG A 98 10.38 -23.50 5.82
C ARG A 98 11.03 -24.02 4.53
N MET A 99 12.35 -24.20 4.52
CA MET A 99 13.08 -24.76 3.39
C MET A 99 13.08 -26.30 3.34
N ASN A 100 12.48 -26.98 4.33
CA ASN A 100 12.49 -28.44 4.47
C ASN A 100 13.91 -29.01 4.30
N LEU A 101 14.90 -28.43 4.96
CA LEU A 101 16.30 -28.84 4.84
C LEU A 101 16.66 -30.08 5.69
N GLU A 102 15.74 -30.57 6.53
CA GLU A 102 15.94 -31.73 7.40
C GLU A 102 16.19 -33.08 6.68
N LYS A 103 16.11 -33.14 5.34
CA LYS A 103 16.20 -34.40 4.57
C LYS A 103 17.18 -34.40 3.38
N VAL A 104 18.19 -33.54 3.37
CA VAL A 104 19.16 -33.51 2.25
C VAL A 104 20.42 -34.28 2.62
N ASN A 105 20.42 -35.59 2.39
CA ASN A 105 21.64 -36.41 2.37
C ASN A 105 22.07 -36.65 0.91
N ASN A 106 23.34 -36.29 0.65
CA ASN A 106 24.25 -36.75 -0.40
C ASN A 106 24.43 -35.91 -1.70
N THR A 107 25.72 -35.80 -2.06
CA THR A 107 26.40 -35.14 -3.21
C THR A 107 26.52 -33.60 -3.20
N THR A 108 27.76 -33.10 -3.20
CA THR A 108 28.14 -31.72 -2.86
C THR A 108 27.79 -30.65 -3.90
N ASP A 109 27.71 -30.99 -5.20
CA ASP A 109 27.45 -29.97 -6.25
C ASP A 109 25.95 -29.82 -6.55
N GLU A 110 25.18 -30.92 -6.48
CA GLU A 110 23.72 -30.86 -6.59
C GLU A 110 23.08 -30.19 -5.37
N THR A 111 23.63 -30.38 -4.16
CA THR A 111 23.17 -29.67 -2.95
C THR A 111 23.41 -28.18 -3.01
N ASN A 112 24.53 -27.74 -3.60
CA ASN A 112 24.87 -26.32 -3.73
C ASN A 112 23.90 -25.57 -4.64
N GLN A 113 23.60 -26.14 -5.82
CA GLN A 113 22.70 -25.53 -6.79
C GLN A 113 21.22 -25.62 -6.35
N THR A 114 20.85 -26.70 -5.64
CA THR A 114 19.51 -26.83 -5.05
C THR A 114 19.33 -25.90 -3.84
N CYS A 115 20.36 -25.66 -3.02
CA CYS A 115 20.32 -24.72 -1.89
C CYS A 115 20.07 -23.30 -2.38
N LEU A 116 20.85 -22.78 -3.34
CA LEU A 116 20.63 -21.46 -3.94
C LEU A 116 19.25 -21.32 -4.59
N SER A 117 18.77 -22.38 -5.25
CA SER A 117 17.42 -22.38 -5.84
C SER A 117 16.33 -22.32 -4.76
N LYS A 118 16.50 -23.02 -3.63
CA LYS A 118 15.60 -22.96 -2.47
C LYS A 118 15.66 -21.60 -1.78
N VAL A 119 16.86 -21.04 -1.55
CA VAL A 119 17.03 -19.70 -0.98
C VAL A 119 16.43 -18.65 -1.91
N GLY A 120 16.65 -18.75 -3.22
CA GLY A 120 16.05 -17.86 -4.22
C GLY A 120 14.52 -17.93 -4.24
N LYS A 121 13.94 -19.13 -4.11
CA LYS A 121 12.48 -19.31 -3.93
C LYS A 121 11.98 -18.77 -2.60
N LEU A 122 12.78 -18.87 -1.54
CA LEU A 122 12.43 -18.30 -0.24
C LEU A 122 12.41 -16.77 -0.34
N ILE A 123 13.42 -16.16 -0.95
CA ILE A 123 13.44 -14.72 -1.18
C ILE A 123 12.26 -14.29 -2.07
N SER A 124 11.91 -15.06 -3.10
CA SER A 124 10.74 -14.79 -3.96
C SER A 124 9.44 -14.78 -3.16
N GLN A 125 9.26 -15.77 -2.28
CA GLN A 125 8.12 -15.86 -1.36
C GLN A 125 8.12 -14.70 -0.35
N LEU A 126 9.28 -14.34 0.20
CA LEU A 126 9.42 -13.24 1.15
C LEU A 126 9.14 -11.89 0.50
N LEU A 127 9.52 -11.67 -0.76
CA LEU A 127 9.14 -10.45 -1.48
C LEU A 127 7.66 -10.48 -1.93
N GLY A 128 7.10 -11.66 -2.19
CA GLY A 128 5.75 -11.82 -2.74
C GLY A 128 5.69 -11.68 -4.26
N ASP A 129 6.84 -11.85 -4.93
CA ASP A 129 6.99 -11.80 -6.38
C ASP A 129 7.52 -13.14 -6.89
N ASP A 130 6.65 -13.91 -7.55
CA ASP A 130 6.96 -15.25 -8.07
C ASP A 130 8.00 -15.21 -9.21
N GLU A 131 8.20 -14.05 -9.85
CA GLU A 131 9.19 -13.86 -10.91
C GLU A 131 10.58 -13.54 -10.36
N TYR A 132 10.66 -13.04 -9.13
CA TYR A 132 11.90 -12.58 -8.52
C TYR A 132 12.71 -13.75 -7.97
N ASN A 133 13.79 -14.14 -8.64
CA ASN A 133 14.75 -15.08 -8.08
C ASN A 133 16.18 -14.60 -8.35
N PRO A 134 16.92 -14.14 -7.32
CA PRO A 134 18.26 -13.57 -7.48
C PRO A 134 19.28 -14.58 -8.03
N TYR A 135 19.02 -15.88 -7.84
CA TYR A 135 19.95 -16.95 -8.17
C TYR A 135 19.55 -17.77 -9.41
N LYS A 136 18.48 -17.38 -10.12
CA LYS A 136 18.04 -18.08 -11.34
C LYS A 136 18.96 -17.70 -12.50
N THR A 137 19.73 -18.65 -13.01
CA THR A 137 20.49 -18.48 -14.25
C THR A 137 19.52 -18.36 -15.42
N SER A 138 19.50 -17.21 -16.10
CA SER A 138 18.95 -17.15 -17.47
C SER A 138 19.62 -18.25 -18.30
N GLY A 139 18.82 -19.00 -19.07
CA GLY A 139 19.21 -20.27 -19.67
C GLY A 139 20.52 -20.25 -20.48
N SER A 140 21.16 -21.42 -20.50
CA SER A 140 22.10 -21.91 -21.52
C SER A 140 22.39 -20.95 -22.70
N ALA A 141 23.50 -20.23 -22.64
CA ALA A 141 24.21 -19.77 -23.82
C ALA A 141 25.66 -19.42 -23.47
N GLN A 142 26.58 -20.02 -24.25
CA GLN A 142 28.00 -19.69 -24.42
C GLN A 142 28.99 -20.25 -23.39
N SER A 143 29.28 -21.53 -23.61
CA SER A 143 30.68 -21.93 -23.85
C SER A 143 31.35 -20.94 -24.81
N SER A 144 32.39 -20.23 -24.34
CA SER A 144 33.71 -20.20 -24.98
C SER A 144 34.61 -19.11 -24.36
N ASN A 145 35.80 -19.59 -23.96
CA ASN A 145 37.11 -18.95 -24.04
C ASN A 145 37.43 -17.68 -23.23
N GLY A 146 38.33 -17.86 -22.26
CA GLY A 146 39.69 -17.30 -22.38
C GLY A 146 39.96 -15.93 -21.74
N MET A 147 40.56 -15.99 -20.54
CA MET A 147 41.65 -15.13 -20.05
C MET A 147 41.46 -13.60 -20.05
N SER A 148 41.05 -13.06 -18.90
CA SER A 148 41.49 -11.75 -18.39
C SER A 148 41.32 -11.68 -16.86
N ASP A 149 42.42 -11.63 -16.12
CA ASP A 149 42.52 -11.71 -14.64
C ASP A 149 42.11 -10.40 -13.90
N GLN A 150 41.00 -9.78 -14.27
CA GLN A 150 40.35 -8.73 -13.48
C GLN A 150 38.82 -8.88 -13.63
N PRO A 151 38.05 -9.12 -12.55
CA PRO A 151 36.60 -9.13 -12.65
C PRO A 151 36.11 -7.72 -13.00
N SER A 152 35.36 -7.61 -14.10
CA SER A 152 34.70 -6.37 -14.53
C SER A 152 33.78 -5.82 -13.41
N PRO A 153 33.56 -4.49 -13.35
CA PRO A 153 32.76 -3.85 -12.30
C PRO A 153 31.33 -4.44 -12.15
N GLU A 154 30.73 -4.90 -13.25
CA GLU A 154 29.42 -5.59 -13.24
C GLU A 154 29.42 -6.91 -12.45
N VAL A 155 30.55 -7.62 -12.40
CA VAL A 155 30.69 -8.87 -11.66
C VAL A 155 30.90 -8.58 -10.16
N LYS A 156 31.66 -7.51 -9.83
CA LYS A 156 31.89 -7.07 -8.44
C LYS A 156 30.61 -6.63 -7.74
N GLY A 157 29.76 -5.84 -8.41
CA GLY A 157 28.48 -5.36 -7.88
C GLY A 157 27.53 -6.48 -7.44
N LYS A 158 27.53 -7.57 -8.20
CA LYS A 158 26.69 -8.74 -7.94
C LYS A 158 27.08 -9.49 -6.67
N PHE A 159 28.38 -9.55 -6.34
CA PHE A 159 28.87 -10.25 -5.15
C PHE A 159 28.53 -9.52 -3.85
N ASN A 160 28.66 -8.19 -3.82
CA ASN A 160 28.30 -7.39 -2.65
C ASN A 160 26.79 -7.52 -2.34
N LEU A 161 25.95 -7.56 -3.38
CA LEU A 161 24.51 -7.74 -3.22
C LEU A 161 24.15 -9.16 -2.72
N ASP A 162 24.81 -10.21 -3.23
CA ASP A 162 24.62 -11.59 -2.76
C ASP A 162 25.02 -11.74 -1.28
N MET A 163 26.10 -11.10 -0.86
CA MET A 163 26.54 -11.07 0.54
C MET A 163 25.57 -10.25 1.42
N PHE A 164 25.01 -9.17 0.88
CA PHE A 164 23.99 -8.38 1.57
C PHE A 164 22.69 -9.17 1.78
N TYR A 165 22.23 -9.95 0.79
CA TYR A 165 21.10 -10.88 0.99
C TYR A 165 21.36 -11.88 2.11
N PHE A 166 22.56 -12.45 2.15
CA PHE A 166 22.96 -13.38 3.22
C PHE A 166 22.87 -12.72 4.60
N ALA A 167 23.47 -11.55 4.75
CA ALA A 167 23.53 -10.85 6.02
C ALA A 167 22.12 -10.47 6.53
N ILE A 168 21.23 -9.99 5.66
CA ILE A 168 19.86 -9.63 6.05
C ILE A 168 19.01 -10.85 6.38
N LEU A 169 19.03 -11.89 5.54
CA LEU A 169 18.20 -13.08 5.74
C LEU A 169 18.48 -13.76 7.07
N LEU A 170 19.74 -13.76 7.50
CA LEU A 170 20.19 -14.42 8.72
C LEU A 170 20.31 -13.45 9.91
N ASN A 171 19.72 -12.25 9.81
CA ASN A 171 19.69 -11.23 10.86
C ASN A 171 21.10 -10.86 11.40
N ARG A 172 22.07 -10.71 10.50
CA ARG A 172 23.42 -10.19 10.77
C ARG A 172 23.45 -8.70 10.46
N TYR A 173 22.79 -7.92 11.31
CA TYR A 173 22.48 -6.52 11.03
C TYR A 173 23.74 -5.67 10.88
N LYS A 174 24.74 -5.85 11.75
CA LYS A 174 25.95 -5.04 11.77
C LYS A 174 26.80 -5.27 10.51
N VAL A 175 26.96 -6.54 10.14
CA VAL A 175 27.66 -6.92 8.90
C VAL A 175 26.89 -6.44 7.67
N ALA A 176 25.55 -6.56 7.65
CA ALA A 176 24.72 -6.03 6.58
C ALA A 176 24.91 -4.52 6.41
N ASP A 177 25.03 -3.79 7.52
CA ASP A 177 25.20 -2.34 7.53
C ASP A 177 26.51 -1.87 6.89
N LEU A 178 27.58 -2.62 7.13
CA LEU A 178 28.88 -2.40 6.55
C LEU A 178 28.86 -2.68 5.04
N ILE A 179 28.33 -3.83 4.63
CA ILE A 179 28.24 -4.24 3.22
C ILE A 179 27.36 -3.26 2.43
N TRP A 180 26.28 -2.75 3.02
CA TRP A 180 25.38 -1.82 2.35
C TRP A 180 26.08 -0.58 1.78
N LYS A 181 27.16 -0.13 2.43
CA LYS A 181 27.96 1.03 1.97
C LYS A 181 28.76 0.76 0.69
N SER A 182 29.00 -0.51 0.35
CA SER A 182 29.75 -0.92 -0.85
C SER A 182 28.86 -1.46 -1.98
N VAL A 183 27.53 -1.37 -1.85
CA VAL A 183 26.59 -1.78 -2.89
C VAL A 183 26.39 -0.66 -3.91
N ASP A 184 26.33 -1.00 -5.20
CA ASP A 184 26.19 -0.04 -6.30
C ASP A 184 24.88 0.77 -6.23
N ASP A 185 23.80 0.12 -5.79
CA ASP A 185 22.45 0.70 -5.68
C ASP A 185 21.96 0.72 -4.21
N PRO A 186 22.46 1.65 -3.37
CA PRO A 186 22.20 1.64 -1.92
C PRO A 186 20.72 1.91 -1.58
N ILE A 187 20.02 2.77 -2.34
CA ILE A 187 18.60 3.05 -2.08
C ILE A 187 17.75 1.81 -2.34
N ALA A 188 17.95 1.14 -3.48
CA ALA A 188 17.20 -0.07 -3.81
C ALA A 188 17.52 -1.21 -2.82
N ALA A 189 18.79 -1.36 -2.45
CA ALA A 189 19.23 -2.32 -1.43
C ALA A 189 18.57 -2.05 -0.07
N ALA A 190 18.50 -0.80 0.38
CA ALA A 190 17.85 -0.44 1.64
C ALA A 190 16.34 -0.73 1.63
N LEU A 191 15.63 -0.41 0.54
CA LEU A 191 14.21 -0.75 0.42
C LEU A 191 13.98 -2.26 0.39
N LEU A 192 14.88 -3.00 -0.25
CA LEU A 192 14.83 -4.45 -0.28
C LEU A 192 15.04 -5.03 1.12
N ALA A 193 16.03 -4.52 1.86
CA ALA A 193 16.30 -4.90 3.24
C ALA A 193 15.08 -4.72 4.12
N TYR A 194 14.42 -3.55 4.02
CA TYR A 194 13.16 -3.29 4.72
C TYR A 194 12.12 -4.37 4.43
N ARG A 195 11.92 -4.74 3.17
CA ARG A 195 10.90 -5.73 2.78
C ARG A 195 11.21 -7.11 3.34
N ILE A 196 12.46 -7.57 3.23
CA ILE A 196 12.87 -8.88 3.75
C ILE A 196 12.71 -8.91 5.28
N LEU A 197 13.22 -7.90 5.99
CA LEU A 197 13.12 -7.83 7.45
C LEU A 197 11.66 -7.80 7.91
N LYS A 198 10.79 -7.07 7.21
CA LYS A 198 9.35 -7.07 7.49
C LYS A 198 8.67 -8.41 7.21
N ALA A 199 9.09 -9.10 6.15
CA ALA A 199 8.60 -10.45 5.86
C ALA A 199 9.03 -11.44 6.97
N LEU A 200 10.24 -11.29 7.51
CA LEU A 200 10.74 -12.07 8.63
C LEU A 200 9.97 -11.74 9.92
N ASP A 201 9.72 -10.46 10.20
CA ASP A 201 8.90 -9.99 11.32
C ASP A 201 7.49 -10.63 11.28
N GLU A 202 6.82 -10.62 10.12
CA GLU A 202 5.51 -11.25 9.94
C GLU A 202 5.53 -12.77 10.23
N ILE A 203 6.64 -13.45 9.97
CA ILE A 203 6.81 -14.88 10.27
C ILE A 203 7.03 -15.09 11.77
N VAL A 204 7.89 -14.28 12.39
CA VAL A 204 8.23 -14.36 13.82
C VAL A 204 7.02 -14.02 14.70
N GLN A 205 6.17 -13.06 14.28
CA GLN A 205 4.92 -12.72 14.98
C GLN A 205 3.96 -13.92 15.09
N VAL A 206 3.91 -14.79 14.08
CA VAL A 206 3.06 -15.99 14.10
C VAL A 206 3.54 -16.99 15.16
N GLU A 207 4.84 -17.00 15.46
CA GLU A 207 5.45 -17.87 16.47
C GLU A 207 5.48 -17.25 17.89
N ALA A 208 4.88 -16.07 18.06
CA ALA A 208 4.70 -15.37 19.33
C ALA A 208 6.00 -14.90 20.03
N GLU A 209 7.08 -14.64 19.28
CA GLU A 209 8.30 -14.02 19.82
C GLU A 209 8.31 -12.48 19.67
N ALA A 210 7.86 -11.79 20.71
CA ALA A 210 7.69 -10.33 20.67
C ALA A 210 9.01 -9.55 20.60
N GLU A 211 10.03 -9.92 21.38
CA GLU A 211 11.30 -9.17 21.44
C GLU A 211 12.07 -9.21 20.13
N LEU A 212 12.13 -10.37 19.48
CA LEU A 212 12.78 -10.54 18.18
C LEU A 212 12.01 -9.82 17.06
N SER A 213 10.67 -9.88 17.11
CA SER A 213 9.79 -9.13 16.21
C SER A 213 10.05 -7.62 16.30
N ASP A 214 10.11 -7.06 17.51
CA ASP A 214 10.40 -5.64 17.73
C ASP A 214 11.79 -5.25 17.22
N ALA A 215 12.80 -6.10 17.43
CA ALA A 215 14.15 -5.88 16.92
C ALA A 215 14.20 -5.85 15.38
N LEU A 216 13.62 -6.84 14.71
CA LEU A 216 13.55 -6.90 13.24
C LEU A 216 12.80 -5.69 12.66
N ARG A 217 11.71 -5.30 13.31
CA ARG A 217 10.92 -4.13 12.92
C ARG A 217 11.72 -2.82 13.05
N SER A 218 12.47 -2.66 14.14
CA SER A 218 13.35 -1.51 14.35
C SER A 218 14.46 -1.42 13.29
N GLN A 219 15.10 -2.55 12.98
CA GLN A 219 16.11 -2.64 11.92
C GLN A 219 15.51 -2.30 10.55
N ALA A 220 14.32 -2.83 10.23
CA ALA A 220 13.64 -2.51 8.97
C ALA A 220 13.41 -1.00 8.84
N LEU A 221 12.85 -0.36 9.87
CA LEU A 221 12.62 1.09 9.89
C LEU A 221 13.91 1.88 9.71
N THR A 222 15.03 1.42 10.27
CA THR A 222 16.33 2.07 10.11
C THR A 222 16.80 2.06 8.65
N TYR A 223 16.60 0.97 7.92
CA TYR A 223 16.89 0.93 6.47
C TYR A 223 15.94 1.81 5.65
N GLN A 224 14.67 1.92 6.04
CA GLN A 224 13.74 2.86 5.41
C GLN A 224 14.19 4.32 5.61
N ASP A 225 14.68 4.66 6.79
CA ASP A 225 15.16 6.00 7.12
C ASP A 225 16.43 6.35 6.33
N ARG A 226 17.38 5.41 6.23
CA ARG A 226 18.56 5.60 5.37
C ARG A 226 18.23 5.80 3.90
N ALA A 227 17.25 5.04 3.38
CA ALA A 227 16.78 5.24 2.01
C ALA A 227 16.14 6.62 1.80
N TYR A 228 15.41 7.12 2.81
CA TYR A 228 14.82 8.46 2.82
C TYR A 228 15.89 9.55 2.87
N ASP A 229 16.88 9.41 3.73
CA ASP A 229 17.96 10.40 3.91
C ASP A 229 18.83 10.51 2.66
N LEU A 230 19.24 9.37 2.08
CA LEU A 230 19.95 9.34 0.80
C LEU A 230 19.15 9.99 -0.33
N LEU A 231 17.84 9.73 -0.39
CA LEU A 231 16.98 10.35 -1.40
C LEU A 231 16.86 11.86 -1.18
N SER A 232 16.88 12.32 0.07
CA SER A 232 16.87 13.75 0.42
C SER A 232 18.15 14.43 -0.06
N GLU A 233 19.31 13.84 0.21
CA GLU A 233 20.61 14.30 -0.29
C GLU A 233 20.67 14.34 -1.83
N CYS A 234 20.16 13.30 -2.50
CA CYS A 234 20.05 13.31 -3.95
C CYS A 234 19.14 14.44 -4.47
N HIS A 235 18.02 14.68 -3.80
CA HIS A 235 17.08 15.74 -4.17
C HIS A 235 17.67 17.14 -4.05
N GLU A 236 18.41 17.39 -2.97
CA GLU A 236 19.08 18.66 -2.72
C GLU A 236 20.17 18.94 -3.77
N ARG A 237 20.92 17.90 -4.18
CA ARG A 237 21.94 18.03 -5.23
C ARG A 237 21.34 18.25 -6.61
N ASN A 238 20.36 17.44 -7.01
CA ASN A 238 19.71 17.59 -8.32
C ASN A 238 18.32 16.93 -8.37
N LYS A 239 17.28 17.76 -8.43
CA LYS A 239 15.88 17.33 -8.50
C LYS A 239 15.57 16.51 -9.77
N ASN A 240 16.08 16.94 -10.93
CA ASN A 240 15.78 16.32 -12.22
C ASN A 240 16.40 14.92 -12.33
N LEU A 241 17.66 14.76 -11.93
CA LEU A 241 18.32 13.46 -11.91
C LEU A 241 17.66 12.54 -10.87
N THR A 242 17.26 13.06 -9.72
CA THR A 242 16.52 12.29 -8.70
C THR A 242 15.18 11.78 -9.24
N HIS A 243 14.45 12.58 -10.01
CA HIS A 243 13.23 12.15 -10.68
C HIS A 243 13.46 11.03 -11.72
N GLN A 244 14.62 11.03 -12.39
CA GLN A 244 15.00 9.95 -13.31
C GLN A 244 15.40 8.69 -12.54
N LEU A 245 16.14 8.83 -11.44
CA LEU A 245 16.53 7.74 -10.54
C LEU A 245 15.30 6.98 -10.00
N LEU A 246 14.21 7.69 -9.68
CA LEU A 246 12.98 7.08 -9.18
C LEU A 246 12.23 6.21 -10.21
N VAL A 247 12.37 6.52 -11.50
CA VAL A 247 11.61 5.89 -12.59
C VAL A 247 12.47 4.93 -13.43
N ARG A 248 13.79 4.87 -13.16
CA ARG A 248 14.66 3.90 -13.82
C ARG A 248 14.18 2.48 -13.51
N SER A 249 14.35 1.58 -14.49
CA SER A 249 14.27 0.15 -14.23
C SER A 249 15.47 -0.24 -13.36
N LEU A 250 15.20 -0.97 -12.28
CA LEU A 250 16.25 -1.50 -11.42
C LEU A 250 17.08 -2.56 -12.16
N GLU A 251 18.32 -2.75 -11.74
CA GLU A 251 19.21 -3.75 -12.34
C GLU A 251 18.79 -5.18 -11.97
N LYS A 252 19.37 -6.19 -12.65
CA LYS A 252 19.13 -7.60 -12.31
C LYS A 252 19.51 -7.84 -10.85
N PRO A 253 18.63 -8.45 -10.03
CA PRO A 253 17.45 -9.26 -10.39
C PRO A 253 16.08 -8.55 -10.34
N LEU A 254 15.99 -7.24 -10.04
CA LEU A 254 14.72 -6.49 -9.90
C LEU A 254 14.22 -5.84 -11.22
N GLN A 255 14.60 -6.35 -12.39
CA GLN A 255 14.42 -5.69 -13.69
C GLN A 255 13.00 -5.20 -14.03
N ASN A 256 11.97 -5.83 -13.46
CA ASN A 256 10.57 -5.49 -13.73
C ASN A 256 10.03 -4.35 -12.85
N HIS A 257 10.83 -3.84 -11.91
CA HIS A 257 10.41 -2.82 -10.95
C HIS A 257 11.17 -1.51 -11.13
N THR A 258 10.45 -0.41 -10.94
CA THR A 258 11.01 0.91 -10.67
C THR A 258 11.12 1.11 -9.16
N LEU A 259 11.92 2.07 -8.71
CA LEU A 259 12.03 2.38 -7.29
C LEU A 259 10.68 2.79 -6.68
N LEU A 260 9.86 3.53 -7.44
CA LEU A 260 8.49 3.90 -7.04
C LEU A 260 7.54 2.69 -6.97
N SER A 261 7.53 1.83 -7.99
CA SER A 261 6.65 0.65 -7.99
C SER A 261 7.05 -0.36 -6.93
N PHE A 262 8.35 -0.46 -6.63
CA PHE A 262 8.85 -1.28 -5.53
C PHE A 262 8.47 -0.71 -4.16
N ALA A 263 8.57 0.62 -3.99
CA ALA A 263 8.14 1.27 -2.76
C ALA A 263 6.62 1.12 -2.51
N GLU A 264 5.82 1.25 -3.57
CA GLU A 264 4.36 1.07 -3.52
C GLU A 264 3.98 -0.38 -3.15
N SER A 265 4.52 -1.37 -3.87
CA SER A 265 4.16 -2.78 -3.68
C SER A 265 4.48 -3.30 -2.27
N ASN A 266 5.47 -2.71 -1.61
CA ASN A 266 5.91 -3.07 -0.26
C ASN A 266 5.36 -2.14 0.83
N GLY A 267 4.51 -1.16 0.49
CA GLY A 267 3.85 -0.27 1.46
C GLY A 267 4.82 0.66 2.21
N LEU A 268 5.87 1.14 1.54
CA LEU A 268 6.90 2.03 2.10
C LEU A 268 6.39 3.49 2.19
N MET A 269 5.39 3.73 3.04
CA MET A 269 4.66 5.00 3.08
C MET A 269 5.54 6.22 3.39
N LYS A 270 6.49 6.13 4.34
CA LYS A 270 7.41 7.23 4.69
C LYS A 270 8.29 7.64 3.50
N PHE A 271 8.84 6.66 2.78
CA PHE A 271 9.62 6.90 1.57
C PHE A 271 8.77 7.50 0.44
N MET A 272 7.54 7.00 0.25
CA MET A 272 6.60 7.55 -0.73
C MET A 272 6.13 8.96 -0.37
N GLY A 273 6.14 9.33 0.92
CA GLY A 273 5.84 10.66 1.43
C GLY A 273 6.90 11.71 1.07
N HIS A 274 8.11 11.30 0.68
CA HIS A 274 9.17 12.23 0.34
C HIS A 274 8.79 13.18 -0.81
N THR A 275 9.24 14.44 -0.73
CA THR A 275 8.92 15.51 -1.68
C THR A 275 9.28 15.14 -3.13
N SER A 276 10.37 14.39 -3.36
CA SER A 276 10.73 13.91 -4.71
C SER A 276 9.70 12.94 -5.28
N CYS A 277 9.27 11.97 -4.47
CA CYS A 277 8.27 10.98 -4.87
C CYS A 277 6.94 11.68 -5.18
N GLN A 278 6.51 12.61 -4.32
CA GLN A 278 5.27 13.37 -4.49
C GLN A 278 5.31 14.31 -5.71
N THR A 279 6.45 14.97 -5.95
CA THR A 279 6.63 15.82 -7.14
C THR A 279 6.61 14.98 -8.40
N LYS A 280 7.28 13.82 -8.40
CA LYS A 280 7.28 12.90 -9.55
C LYS A 280 5.90 12.31 -9.83
N LEU A 281 5.16 11.90 -8.82
CA LEU A 281 3.77 11.47 -8.96
C LEU A 281 2.87 12.58 -9.49
N SER A 282 3.09 13.83 -9.05
CA SER A 282 2.37 15.00 -9.57
C SER A 282 2.71 15.29 -11.03
N GLU A 283 3.95 15.07 -11.46
CA GLU A 283 4.34 15.14 -12.88
C GLU A 283 3.63 14.07 -13.71
N ILE A 284 3.61 12.82 -13.23
CA ILE A 284 2.92 11.71 -13.91
C ILE A 284 1.42 12.02 -14.00
N TRP A 285 0.80 12.49 -12.92
CA TRP A 285 -0.62 12.85 -12.85
C TRP A 285 -1.02 13.95 -13.85
N ARG A 286 -0.15 14.94 -14.05
CA ARG A 286 -0.38 16.06 -14.98
C ARG A 286 0.07 15.77 -16.41
N GLY A 287 0.81 14.67 -16.62
CA GLY A 287 1.34 14.30 -17.92
C GLY A 287 2.23 15.39 -18.50
N HIS A 288 1.82 15.93 -19.65
CA HIS A 288 2.55 16.98 -20.37
C HIS A 288 2.20 18.41 -19.92
N MET A 289 1.22 18.60 -19.04
CA MET A 289 0.84 19.93 -18.55
C MET A 289 1.79 20.44 -17.48
N ALA A 290 1.88 21.77 -17.36
CA ALA A 290 2.62 22.43 -16.28
C ALA A 290 2.13 22.02 -14.88
N LEU A 291 3.07 21.80 -13.95
CA LEU A 291 2.82 21.41 -12.55
C LEU A 291 1.93 22.39 -11.77
N HIS A 292 2.03 23.68 -12.08
CA HIS A 292 1.31 24.76 -11.38
C HIS A 292 0.00 25.17 -12.07
N THR A 293 -0.53 24.34 -12.99
CA THR A 293 -1.81 24.60 -13.64
C THR A 293 -2.95 24.52 -12.62
N GLN A 294 -3.69 25.64 -12.50
CA GLN A 294 -4.82 25.80 -11.58
C GLN A 294 -6.03 24.96 -12.02
N TRP A 295 -6.78 24.41 -11.07
CA TRP A 295 -7.92 23.52 -11.34
C TRP A 295 -9.02 24.17 -12.19
N TRP A 296 -9.31 25.47 -11.98
CA TRP A 296 -10.32 26.18 -12.77
C TRP A 296 -9.94 26.28 -14.26
N LYS A 297 -8.63 26.36 -14.59
CA LYS A 297 -8.17 26.35 -15.98
C LYS A 297 -8.45 24.99 -16.64
N ILE A 298 -8.26 23.90 -15.89
CA ILE A 298 -8.57 22.54 -16.36
C ILE A 298 -10.07 22.41 -16.59
N ALA A 299 -10.90 22.89 -15.65
CA ALA A 299 -12.36 22.87 -15.78
C ALA A 299 -12.86 23.64 -17.02
N VAL A 300 -12.36 24.87 -17.22
CA VAL A 300 -12.67 25.67 -18.42
C VAL A 300 -12.17 24.98 -19.68
N GLY A 301 -10.97 24.37 -19.63
CA GLY A 301 -10.37 23.62 -20.73
C GLY A 301 -11.16 22.38 -21.17
N ILE A 302 -11.84 21.71 -20.23
CA ILE A 302 -12.70 20.56 -20.52
C ILE A 302 -13.94 20.99 -21.31
N VAL A 303 -14.56 22.12 -20.93
CA VAL A 303 -15.80 22.62 -21.55
C VAL A 303 -15.51 23.36 -22.86
N PHE A 304 -14.45 24.17 -22.88
CA PHE A 304 -14.09 25.05 -23.99
C PHE A 304 -12.60 24.89 -24.36
N PRO A 305 -12.24 23.81 -25.09
CA PRO A 305 -10.85 23.53 -25.49
C PRO A 305 -10.18 24.63 -26.32
N PHE A 306 -10.95 25.47 -27.02
CA PHE A 306 -10.42 26.58 -27.82
C PHE A 306 -9.81 27.71 -26.99
N LEU A 307 -10.10 27.77 -25.68
CA LEU A 307 -9.60 28.81 -24.79
C LEU A 307 -8.13 28.60 -24.34
N PHE A 308 -7.47 27.51 -24.76
CA PHE A 308 -6.06 27.25 -24.45
C PHE A 308 -5.10 28.33 -24.98
N VAL A 309 -5.48 29.08 -26.01
CA VAL A 309 -4.64 30.10 -26.65
C VAL A 309 -4.84 31.49 -26.02
N ILE A 310 -5.91 31.70 -25.27
CA ILE A 310 -6.40 33.06 -24.95
C ILE A 310 -6.01 33.49 -23.53
N GLY A 311 -5.40 34.68 -23.42
CA GLY A 311 -5.28 35.45 -22.17
C GLY A 311 -4.89 34.66 -20.91
N LYS A 312 -5.69 34.76 -19.85
CA LYS A 312 -5.44 34.12 -18.55
C LYS A 312 -5.71 32.61 -18.52
N THR A 313 -6.37 32.06 -19.54
CA THR A 313 -6.68 30.61 -19.66
C THR A 313 -5.58 29.80 -20.34
N LYS A 314 -4.48 30.43 -20.76
CA LYS A 314 -3.31 29.73 -21.30
C LYS A 314 -2.83 28.61 -20.38
N ILE A 315 -2.64 27.43 -20.98
CA ILE A 315 -2.06 26.23 -20.37
C ILE A 315 -0.73 25.97 -21.06
N GLN A 316 0.32 25.78 -20.28
CA GLN A 316 1.65 25.48 -20.79
C GLN A 316 1.87 23.98 -20.85
N PHE A 317 2.49 23.54 -21.93
CA PHE A 317 2.79 22.13 -22.18
C PHE A 317 4.28 21.93 -22.38
N THR A 318 4.78 20.78 -21.94
CA THR A 318 6.13 20.31 -22.26
C THR A 318 6.11 19.54 -23.58
N THR A 319 6.91 19.98 -24.55
CA THR A 319 7.08 19.21 -25.79
C THR A 319 8.31 18.30 -25.70
N ARG A 320 8.29 17.20 -26.46
CA ARG A 320 9.40 16.26 -26.57
C ARG A 320 10.53 16.78 -27.48
N LYS A 321 10.48 18.02 -27.98
CA LYS A 321 11.58 18.61 -28.75
C LYS A 321 12.76 18.94 -27.84
N SER A 322 13.51 17.92 -27.45
CA SER A 322 14.89 18.05 -26.99
C SER A 322 15.77 17.28 -27.98
N ILE A 323 16.64 18.03 -28.67
CA ILE A 323 17.88 17.60 -29.34
C ILE A 323 17.71 16.98 -30.73
N TRP A 324 17.44 17.84 -31.72
CA TRP A 324 18.14 17.82 -33.02
C TRP A 324 18.32 19.27 -33.46
N SER A 325 19.14 20.03 -32.73
CA SER A 325 19.74 21.22 -33.32
C SER A 325 20.89 20.72 -34.18
N SER A 326 20.68 20.64 -35.49
CA SER A 326 21.76 20.56 -36.47
C SER A 326 22.66 21.77 -36.27
N GLY A 327 23.79 21.55 -35.60
CA GLY A 327 24.95 22.43 -35.64
C GLY A 327 26.05 21.65 -36.33
N THR A 328 26.32 22.03 -37.57
CA THR A 328 27.47 21.62 -38.39
C THR A 328 28.75 22.04 -37.68
N GLU A 329 29.76 21.14 -37.70
CA GLU A 329 31.23 21.36 -37.60
C GLU A 329 31.75 22.15 -36.38
N GLU A 330 32.91 21.96 -35.79
CA GLU A 330 34.03 21.00 -35.73
C GLU A 330 34.77 21.44 -34.44
N GLU A 331 35.44 20.52 -33.73
CA GLU A 331 36.65 20.75 -32.88
C GLU A 331 36.67 19.93 -31.57
N ASP A 332 37.75 19.13 -31.52
CA ASP A 332 38.55 18.62 -30.41
C ASP A 332 38.04 17.56 -29.42
N VAL A 333 38.73 16.43 -29.53
CA VAL A 333 38.60 15.18 -28.79
C VAL A 333 39.52 15.26 -27.56
N GLU A 334 39.09 15.83 -26.43
CA GLU A 334 39.73 15.51 -25.13
C GLU A 334 38.98 15.83 -23.83
N ASP A 335 37.66 16.03 -23.83
CA ASP A 335 36.88 16.21 -22.57
C ASP A 335 35.64 15.31 -22.50
N LYS A 336 35.86 14.01 -22.24
CA LYS A 336 34.79 12.99 -22.29
C LYS A 336 34.06 12.71 -20.96
N TYR A 337 34.21 13.55 -19.92
CA TYR A 337 33.57 13.30 -18.61
C TYR A 337 32.85 14.48 -17.93
N LYS A 338 32.65 15.64 -18.58
CA LYS A 338 31.89 16.74 -17.95
C LYS A 338 30.99 17.51 -18.92
N THR A 339 29.91 16.88 -19.36
CA THR A 339 28.64 17.60 -19.60
C THR A 339 27.49 16.61 -19.69
N HIS A 340 26.98 16.17 -18.53
CA HIS A 340 25.60 15.71 -18.49
C HIS A 340 24.73 16.91 -18.89
N LYS A 341 24.36 17.01 -20.17
CA LYS A 341 23.34 17.94 -20.66
C LYS A 341 22.09 17.71 -19.81
N THR A 342 21.87 18.58 -18.85
CA THR A 342 20.65 18.63 -18.04
C THR A 342 19.48 18.71 -19.02
N LEU A 343 18.67 17.66 -19.05
CA LEU A 343 17.46 17.60 -19.86
C LEU A 343 16.45 18.59 -19.27
N ASP A 344 16.62 19.86 -19.59
CA ASP A 344 15.80 20.93 -19.04
C ASP A 344 14.44 20.88 -19.71
N ARG A 345 13.41 20.53 -18.93
CA ARG A 345 12.04 20.35 -19.41
C ARG A 345 11.43 21.73 -19.68
N ARG A 346 11.68 22.28 -20.87
CA ARG A 346 11.11 23.58 -21.28
C ARG A 346 9.59 23.51 -21.43
N LEU A 347 8.94 24.56 -20.96
CA LEU A 347 7.50 24.80 -21.06
C LEU A 347 7.24 25.72 -22.26
N TYR A 348 6.24 25.36 -23.07
CA TYR A 348 5.88 26.11 -24.27
C TYR A 348 4.41 26.53 -24.20
N ASP A 349 4.15 27.73 -24.70
CA ASP A 349 2.79 28.27 -24.89
C ASP A 349 2.13 27.60 -26.11
N VAL A 350 0.78 27.62 -26.16
CA VAL A 350 -0.02 27.03 -27.24
C VAL A 350 -0.36 28.09 -28.28
N ASP A 351 -0.09 27.79 -29.55
CA ASP A 351 -0.48 28.60 -30.71
C ASP A 351 -1.30 27.78 -31.72
N LEU A 352 -2.08 28.46 -32.57
CA LEU A 352 -2.92 27.80 -33.59
C LEU A 352 -2.10 27.01 -34.63
N CYS A 353 -0.95 27.55 -35.07
CA CYS A 353 -0.16 26.97 -36.17
C CYS A 353 1.18 26.34 -35.73
N GLY A 354 1.59 26.45 -34.46
CA GLY A 354 2.85 25.90 -33.96
C GLY A 354 4.09 26.57 -34.58
N ALA A 355 4.50 27.69 -34.00
CA ALA A 355 5.75 28.37 -34.33
C ALA A 355 6.98 27.73 -33.64
N HIS A 356 8.19 28.22 -33.95
CA HIS A 356 9.40 27.86 -33.22
C HIS A 356 9.19 28.25 -31.73
N GLU A 357 9.31 27.29 -30.81
CA GLU A 357 9.00 27.45 -29.37
C GLU A 357 7.51 27.51 -28.96
N THR A 358 6.58 26.97 -29.75
CA THR A 358 5.17 26.77 -29.31
C THR A 358 4.64 25.38 -29.65
N THR A 359 3.61 24.94 -28.93
CA THR A 359 2.88 23.70 -29.24
C THR A 359 1.67 23.99 -30.13
N ALA A 360 1.49 23.21 -31.19
CA ALA A 360 0.31 23.33 -32.05
C ALA A 360 -0.96 22.93 -31.28
N MET A 361 -2.07 23.57 -31.58
CA MET A 361 -3.35 23.31 -30.89
C MET A 361 -3.80 21.84 -30.95
N LYS A 362 -3.54 21.13 -32.06
CA LYS A 362 -3.86 19.69 -32.19
C LYS A 362 -3.07 18.85 -31.18
N ASP A 363 -1.78 19.13 -31.04
CA ASP A 363 -0.90 18.42 -30.10
C ASP A 363 -1.26 18.80 -28.66
N ALA A 364 -1.57 20.07 -28.41
CA ALA A 364 -2.03 20.54 -27.09
C ALA A 364 -3.34 19.86 -26.67
N LEU A 365 -4.29 19.69 -27.59
CA LEU A 365 -5.53 18.94 -27.32
C LEU A 365 -5.25 17.48 -27.03
N PHE A 366 -4.39 16.83 -27.82
CA PHE A 366 -3.99 15.45 -27.59
C PHE A 366 -3.32 15.29 -26.22
N TYR A 367 -2.37 16.15 -25.87
CA TYR A 367 -1.69 16.12 -24.58
C TYR A 367 -2.62 16.46 -23.41
N PHE A 368 -3.60 17.34 -23.61
CA PHE A 368 -4.59 17.68 -22.60
C PHE A 368 -5.51 16.50 -22.32
N TYR A 369 -6.16 15.91 -23.34
CA TYR A 369 -7.11 14.81 -23.15
C TYR A 369 -6.45 13.47 -22.82
N SER A 370 -5.15 13.31 -23.12
CA SER A 370 -4.38 12.12 -22.74
C SER A 370 -3.82 12.18 -21.30
N ALA A 371 -3.94 13.32 -20.63
CA ALA A 371 -3.41 13.47 -19.27
C ALA A 371 -4.29 12.76 -18.23
N PRO A 372 -3.71 12.09 -17.21
CA PRO A 372 -4.49 11.40 -16.19
C PRO A 372 -5.46 12.31 -15.42
N VAL A 373 -5.05 13.56 -15.13
CA VAL A 373 -5.90 14.52 -14.40
C VAL A 373 -7.17 14.92 -15.17
N THR A 374 -7.11 15.06 -16.49
CA THR A 374 -8.28 15.42 -17.31
C THR A 374 -9.18 14.21 -17.51
N LEU A 375 -8.61 13.03 -17.74
CA LEU A 375 -9.34 11.77 -17.78
C LEU A 375 -10.10 11.51 -16.46
N PHE A 376 -9.44 11.74 -15.32
CA PHE A 376 -10.08 11.64 -14.02
C PHE A 376 -11.22 12.65 -13.84
N ALA A 377 -11.02 13.91 -14.25
CA ALA A 377 -12.06 14.93 -14.16
C ALA A 377 -13.26 14.59 -15.05
N LEU A 378 -13.03 14.15 -16.29
CA LEU A 378 -14.07 13.68 -17.21
C LEU A 378 -14.81 12.47 -16.65
N ASN A 379 -14.10 11.49 -16.07
CA ASN A 379 -14.71 10.33 -15.44
C ASN A 379 -15.54 10.73 -14.21
N THR A 380 -15.09 11.71 -13.43
CA THR A 380 -15.84 12.23 -12.28
C THR A 380 -17.13 12.93 -12.74
N ILE A 381 -17.05 13.76 -13.78
CA ILE A 381 -18.20 14.46 -14.35
C ILE A 381 -19.20 13.46 -14.95
N SER A 382 -18.71 12.47 -15.71
CA SER A 382 -19.56 11.44 -16.32
C SER A 382 -20.26 10.59 -15.25
N TYR A 383 -19.57 10.27 -14.15
CA TYR A 383 -20.15 9.55 -13.02
C TYR A 383 -21.22 10.36 -12.29
N ILE A 384 -20.99 11.66 -12.04
CA ILE A 384 -22.01 12.55 -11.46
C ILE A 384 -23.24 12.65 -12.39
N MET A 385 -23.03 12.77 -13.70
CA MET A 385 -24.13 12.77 -14.67
C MET A 385 -24.91 11.45 -14.65
N LEU A 386 -24.22 10.30 -14.57
CA LEU A 386 -24.88 9.01 -14.40
C LEU A 386 -25.75 8.97 -13.14
N LEU A 387 -25.24 9.46 -11.99
CA LEU A 387 -26.01 9.52 -10.75
C LEU A 387 -27.25 10.40 -10.87
N LEU A 388 -27.15 11.54 -11.57
CA LEU A 388 -28.28 12.43 -11.80
C LEU A 388 -29.35 11.78 -12.69
N VAL A 389 -28.94 11.16 -13.81
CA VAL A 389 -29.86 10.44 -14.71
C VAL A 389 -30.48 9.23 -14.02
N PHE A 390 -29.69 8.48 -13.25
CA PHE A 390 -30.19 7.33 -12.49
C PHE A 390 -31.16 7.75 -11.38
N SER A 391 -30.88 8.88 -10.70
CA SER A 391 -31.80 9.47 -9.73
C SER A 391 -33.11 9.92 -10.38
N TYR A 392 -33.04 10.57 -11.55
CA TYR A 392 -34.23 10.95 -12.30
C TYR A 392 -35.06 9.72 -12.71
N PHE A 393 -34.42 8.67 -13.20
CA PHE A 393 -35.06 7.39 -13.53
C PHE A 393 -35.81 6.80 -12.32
N VAL A 394 -35.13 6.62 -11.18
CA VAL A 394 -35.72 5.97 -9.98
C VAL A 394 -36.87 6.80 -9.39
N VAL A 395 -36.75 8.14 -9.39
CA VAL A 395 -37.74 9.02 -8.76
C VAL A 395 -38.95 9.25 -9.65
N VAL A 396 -38.75 9.50 -10.95
CA VAL A 396 -39.78 10.02 -11.87
C VAL A 396 -40.32 8.94 -12.81
N GLU A 397 -39.43 8.23 -13.50
CA GLU A 397 -39.82 7.39 -14.65
C GLU A 397 -40.00 5.90 -14.34
N LEU A 398 -39.70 5.46 -13.12
CA LEU A 398 -39.84 4.04 -12.74
C LEU A 398 -41.33 3.61 -12.71
N GLN A 399 -41.81 3.17 -13.87
CA GLN A 399 -43.17 2.68 -14.14
C GLN A 399 -43.12 1.24 -14.70
N GLU A 400 -44.26 0.59 -14.87
CA GLU A 400 -44.30 -0.79 -15.40
C GLU A 400 -43.83 -0.87 -16.87
N ASN A 401 -44.01 0.20 -17.64
CA ASN A 401 -43.53 0.31 -19.02
C ASN A 401 -42.05 0.68 -19.07
N ILE A 402 -41.32 0.07 -20.00
CA ILE A 402 -39.89 0.38 -20.20
C ILE A 402 -39.77 1.75 -20.89
N THR A 403 -39.06 2.69 -20.26
CA THR A 403 -38.78 4.00 -20.84
C THR A 403 -37.42 4.05 -21.55
N ALA A 404 -37.22 5.02 -22.43
CA ALA A 404 -35.94 5.20 -23.12
C ALA A 404 -34.79 5.53 -22.14
N VAL A 405 -35.10 6.23 -21.04
CA VAL A 405 -34.11 6.56 -20.00
C VAL A 405 -33.67 5.30 -19.24
N GLU A 406 -34.59 4.35 -18.99
CA GLU A 406 -34.27 3.06 -18.39
C GLU A 406 -33.22 2.30 -19.23
N ILE A 407 -33.46 2.19 -20.54
CA ILE A 407 -32.53 1.52 -21.47
C ILE A 407 -31.18 2.25 -21.49
N PHE A 408 -31.18 3.58 -21.47
CA PHE A 408 -29.97 4.37 -21.44
C PHE A 408 -29.14 4.13 -20.16
N VAL A 409 -29.79 4.08 -18.98
CA VAL A 409 -29.13 3.75 -17.72
C VAL A 409 -28.55 2.33 -17.76
N TRP A 410 -29.30 1.34 -18.28
CA TRP A 410 -28.79 -0.03 -18.42
C TRP A 410 -27.57 -0.11 -19.32
N LEU A 411 -27.60 0.56 -20.48
CA LEU A 411 -26.48 0.61 -21.40
C LEU A 411 -25.26 1.28 -20.76
N TRP A 412 -25.44 2.40 -20.07
CA TRP A 412 -24.34 3.07 -19.38
C TRP A 412 -23.74 2.15 -18.30
N MET A 413 -24.58 1.52 -17.50
CA MET A 413 -24.15 0.63 -16.42
C MET A 413 -23.41 -0.61 -16.91
N THR A 414 -23.84 -1.19 -18.03
CA THR A 414 -23.12 -2.30 -18.67
C THR A 414 -21.76 -1.87 -19.21
N THR A 415 -21.60 -0.62 -19.69
CA THR A 415 -20.28 -0.11 -20.09
C THR A 415 -19.32 0.02 -18.89
N LEU A 416 -19.82 0.43 -17.72
CA LEU A 416 -19.02 0.45 -16.48
C LEU A 416 -18.63 -0.96 -16.05
N LEU A 417 -19.56 -1.91 -16.09
CA LEU A 417 -19.28 -3.32 -15.80
C LEU A 417 -18.22 -3.89 -16.75
N ALA A 418 -18.27 -3.55 -18.03
CA ALA A 418 -17.27 -3.97 -19.01
C ALA A 418 -15.87 -3.40 -18.70
N ASP A 419 -15.78 -2.15 -18.22
CA ASP A 419 -14.50 -1.57 -17.82
C ASP A 419 -13.90 -2.28 -16.58
N GLU A 420 -14.71 -2.65 -15.60
CA GLU A 420 -14.27 -3.45 -14.45
C GLU A 420 -13.77 -4.83 -14.87
N MET A 421 -14.47 -5.48 -15.81
CA MET A 421 -14.02 -6.75 -16.38
C MET A 421 -12.70 -6.60 -17.13
N ARG A 422 -12.50 -5.50 -17.88
CA ARG A 422 -11.23 -5.18 -18.52
C ARG A 422 -10.11 -4.99 -17.50
N GLN A 423 -10.37 -4.31 -16.37
CA GLN A 423 -9.40 -4.12 -15.30
C GLN A 423 -8.97 -5.45 -14.69
N LEU A 424 -9.92 -6.34 -14.38
CA LEU A 424 -9.66 -7.70 -13.89
C LEU A 424 -8.78 -8.52 -14.85
N LEU A 425 -9.01 -8.39 -16.16
CA LEU A 425 -8.25 -9.12 -17.18
C LEU A 425 -6.83 -8.57 -17.37
N SER A 426 -6.63 -7.27 -17.20
CA SER A 426 -5.36 -6.57 -17.44
C SER A 426 -4.26 -6.80 -16.39
N GLU A 427 -4.59 -7.45 -15.26
CA GLU A 427 -3.64 -7.66 -14.18
C GLU A 427 -2.51 -8.64 -14.59
N LYS A 428 -1.25 -8.35 -14.20
CA LYS A 428 -0.05 -9.01 -14.75
C LYS A 428 0.13 -10.48 -14.37
N LYS A 429 -0.50 -10.96 -13.29
CA LYS A 429 -0.25 -12.33 -12.76
C LYS A 429 -0.86 -13.43 -13.65
N PRO A 430 -0.18 -14.56 -13.89
CA PRO A 430 -0.76 -15.66 -14.67
C PRO A 430 -1.91 -16.36 -13.92
N GLY A 431 -3.05 -16.55 -14.61
CA GLY A 431 -4.20 -17.31 -14.13
C GLY A 431 -5.38 -16.46 -13.64
N ILE A 432 -6.56 -16.65 -14.25
CA ILE A 432 -7.79 -15.86 -14.00
C ILE A 432 -8.21 -15.93 -12.52
N TRP A 433 -8.09 -17.09 -11.89
CA TRP A 433 -8.43 -17.27 -10.48
C TRP A 433 -7.49 -16.52 -9.53
N LYS A 434 -6.17 -16.53 -9.80
CA LYS A 434 -5.21 -15.79 -8.98
C LYS A 434 -5.40 -14.27 -9.12
N LYS A 435 -5.73 -13.81 -10.34
CA LYS A 435 -6.13 -12.41 -10.59
C LYS A 435 -7.38 -12.04 -9.81
N ALA A 436 -8.45 -12.85 -9.91
CA ALA A 436 -9.69 -12.60 -9.18
C ALA A 436 -9.47 -12.54 -7.67
N VAL A 437 -8.78 -13.52 -7.08
CA VAL A 437 -8.47 -13.53 -5.64
C VAL A 437 -7.68 -12.29 -5.22
N GLN A 438 -6.75 -11.83 -6.06
CA GLN A 438 -5.99 -10.60 -5.79
C GLN A 438 -6.88 -9.35 -5.90
N TRP A 439 -7.70 -9.25 -6.95
CA TRP A 439 -8.64 -8.15 -7.15
C TRP A 439 -9.63 -8.03 -5.98
N PHE A 440 -10.10 -9.16 -5.44
CA PHE A 440 -10.99 -9.22 -4.28
C PHE A 440 -10.36 -8.73 -2.96
N LYS A 441 -9.03 -8.72 -2.83
CA LYS A 441 -8.37 -8.24 -1.59
C LYS A 441 -8.58 -6.75 -1.36
N THR A 442 -8.84 -5.97 -2.40
CA THR A 442 -9.10 -4.54 -2.28
C THR A 442 -10.52 -4.32 -1.77
N LYS A 443 -10.68 -3.68 -0.60
CA LYS A 443 -12.00 -3.44 0.01
C LYS A 443 -12.98 -2.69 -0.91
N TRP A 444 -12.49 -1.80 -1.77
CA TRP A 444 -13.31 -1.05 -2.73
C TRP A 444 -13.86 -1.95 -3.84
N ASN A 445 -13.03 -2.83 -4.39
CA ASN A 445 -13.44 -3.78 -5.42
C ASN A 445 -14.57 -4.70 -4.93
N SER A 446 -14.54 -5.08 -3.65
CA SER A 446 -15.64 -5.84 -3.05
C SER A 446 -16.96 -5.06 -3.00
N VAL A 447 -16.92 -3.75 -2.75
CA VAL A 447 -18.12 -2.89 -2.77
C VAL A 447 -18.63 -2.71 -4.19
N ASP A 448 -17.73 -2.54 -5.16
CA ASP A 448 -18.08 -2.39 -6.57
C ASP A 448 -18.74 -3.66 -7.11
N LEU A 449 -18.24 -4.85 -6.75
CA LEU A 449 -18.90 -6.10 -7.12
C LEU A 449 -20.31 -6.21 -6.52
N LEU A 450 -20.46 -5.93 -5.22
CA LEU A 450 -21.77 -5.96 -4.55
C LEU A 450 -22.75 -5.02 -5.27
N MET A 451 -22.28 -3.84 -5.64
CA MET A 451 -23.06 -2.84 -6.36
C MET A 451 -23.57 -3.35 -7.72
N TYR A 452 -22.73 -4.01 -8.51
CA TYR A 452 -23.18 -4.60 -9.79
C TYR A 452 -24.10 -5.81 -9.59
N ILE A 453 -23.89 -6.63 -8.56
CA ILE A 453 -24.79 -7.74 -8.22
C ILE A 453 -26.19 -7.20 -7.88
N LEU A 454 -26.27 -6.17 -7.03
CA LEU A 454 -27.53 -5.52 -6.67
C LEU A 454 -28.22 -4.88 -7.89
N PHE A 455 -27.45 -4.31 -8.82
CA PHE A 455 -28.00 -3.76 -10.06
C PHE A 455 -28.58 -4.84 -10.98
N ILE A 456 -27.87 -5.95 -11.18
CA ILE A 456 -28.38 -7.08 -11.98
C ILE A 456 -29.63 -7.66 -11.32
N LEU A 457 -29.64 -7.82 -9.99
CA LEU A 457 -30.81 -8.28 -9.26
C LEU A 457 -31.99 -7.30 -9.41
N SER A 458 -31.73 -5.99 -9.45
CA SER A 458 -32.76 -4.97 -9.70
C SER A 458 -33.39 -5.11 -11.08
N ILE A 459 -32.59 -5.38 -12.12
CA ILE A 459 -33.10 -5.65 -13.49
C ILE A 459 -33.91 -6.96 -13.51
N ILE A 460 -33.45 -8.01 -12.84
CA ILE A 460 -34.17 -9.29 -12.79
C ILE A 460 -35.51 -9.14 -12.08
N LEU A 461 -35.55 -8.52 -10.90
CA LEU A 461 -36.80 -8.27 -10.18
C LEU A 461 -37.75 -7.38 -10.98
N ARG A 462 -37.21 -6.38 -11.69
CA ARG A 462 -37.97 -5.49 -12.56
C ARG A 462 -38.63 -6.19 -13.75
N THR A 463 -37.98 -7.20 -14.32
CA THR A 463 -38.48 -7.96 -15.47
C THR A 463 -39.39 -9.13 -15.07
N THR A 464 -39.24 -9.65 -13.85
CA THR A 464 -40.01 -10.81 -13.36
C THR A 464 -41.26 -10.43 -12.55
N LEU A 465 -41.27 -9.28 -11.86
CA LEU A 465 -42.37 -8.86 -11.00
C LEU A 465 -43.30 -7.87 -11.72
N THR A 466 -44.61 -8.13 -11.66
CA THR A 466 -45.68 -7.26 -12.16
C THR A 466 -46.73 -7.00 -11.07
N GLY A 467 -47.43 -5.86 -11.11
CA GLY A 467 -48.51 -5.53 -10.18
C GLY A 467 -48.04 -5.16 -8.76
N ALA A 468 -48.68 -5.69 -7.72
CA ALA A 468 -48.44 -5.30 -6.31
C ALA A 468 -46.98 -5.53 -5.84
N SER A 469 -46.27 -6.46 -6.47
CA SER A 469 -44.87 -6.78 -6.14
C SER A 469 -43.86 -5.84 -6.81
N PHE A 470 -44.29 -4.92 -7.69
CA PHE A 470 -43.42 -3.93 -8.33
C PHE A 470 -42.77 -2.98 -7.31
N ARG A 471 -43.41 -2.77 -6.16
CA ARG A 471 -42.85 -1.98 -5.06
C ARG A 471 -41.48 -2.49 -4.62
N SER A 472 -41.29 -3.81 -4.56
CA SER A 472 -40.02 -4.43 -4.20
C SER A 472 -38.90 -4.11 -5.20
N ALA A 473 -39.22 -3.99 -6.49
CA ALA A 473 -38.25 -3.58 -7.51
C ALA A 473 -37.82 -2.11 -7.31
N ARG A 474 -38.78 -1.22 -6.97
CA ARG A 474 -38.49 0.18 -6.63
C ARG A 474 -37.62 0.29 -5.38
N ASP A 475 -37.93 -0.49 -4.34
CA ASP A 475 -37.15 -0.50 -3.11
C ASP A 475 -35.71 -0.95 -3.40
N LEU A 476 -35.51 -2.01 -4.20
CA LEU A 476 -34.16 -2.47 -4.55
C LEU A 476 -33.39 -1.47 -5.44
N TYR A 477 -34.04 -0.83 -6.41
CA TYR A 477 -33.40 0.23 -7.20
C TYR A 477 -33.00 1.42 -6.34
N SER A 478 -33.79 1.78 -5.33
CA SER A 478 -33.47 2.86 -4.40
C SER A 478 -32.25 2.53 -3.52
N VAL A 479 -32.16 1.29 -3.02
CA VAL A 479 -31.00 0.80 -2.27
C VAL A 479 -29.77 0.75 -3.16
N THR A 480 -29.92 0.27 -4.40
CA THR A 480 -28.85 0.24 -5.39
C THR A 480 -28.31 1.65 -5.64
N LEU A 481 -29.19 2.62 -5.93
CA LEU A 481 -28.81 4.03 -6.11
C LEU A 481 -28.06 4.59 -4.89
N ALA A 482 -28.48 4.26 -3.67
CA ALA A 482 -27.79 4.69 -2.45
C ALA A 482 -26.34 4.15 -2.36
N VAL A 483 -26.11 2.89 -2.75
CA VAL A 483 -24.75 2.31 -2.80
C VAL A 483 -23.90 3.00 -3.86
N PHE A 484 -24.46 3.34 -5.02
CA PHE A 484 -23.77 4.15 -6.04
C PHE A 484 -23.36 5.54 -5.52
N TYR A 485 -24.22 6.22 -4.73
CA TYR A 485 -23.82 7.48 -4.10
C TYR A 485 -22.67 7.30 -3.08
N LEU A 486 -22.65 6.22 -2.31
CA LEU A 486 -21.53 5.95 -1.40
C LEU A 486 -20.21 5.72 -2.16
N ARG A 487 -20.26 5.12 -3.36
CA ARG A 487 -19.09 4.96 -4.23
C ARG A 487 -18.50 6.30 -4.68
N LEU A 488 -19.28 7.38 -4.76
CA LEU A 488 -18.77 8.73 -5.08
C LEU A 488 -17.65 9.18 -4.13
N LEU A 489 -17.65 8.69 -2.87
CA LEU A 489 -16.60 8.99 -1.89
C LEU A 489 -15.19 8.61 -2.37
N GLN A 490 -15.08 7.61 -3.26
CA GLN A 490 -13.79 7.16 -3.79
C GLN A 490 -13.10 8.25 -4.62
N TYR A 491 -13.85 9.05 -5.39
CA TYR A 491 -13.31 10.17 -6.17
C TYR A 491 -12.74 11.26 -5.26
N PHE A 492 -13.32 11.47 -4.08
CA PHE A 492 -12.84 12.48 -3.14
C PHE A 492 -11.51 12.10 -2.45
N TYR A 493 -11.03 10.85 -2.55
CA TYR A 493 -9.71 10.47 -2.02
C TYR A 493 -8.55 11.20 -2.70
N VAL A 494 -8.70 11.54 -3.98
CA VAL A 494 -7.66 12.23 -4.75
C VAL A 494 -7.49 13.69 -4.29
N SER A 495 -8.50 14.26 -3.64
CA SER A 495 -8.44 15.64 -3.15
C SER A 495 -7.46 15.77 -1.99
N ARG A 496 -6.47 16.68 -2.12
CA ARG A 496 -5.49 16.98 -1.07
C ARG A 496 -6.13 17.40 0.26
N GLY A 497 -7.28 18.09 0.22
CA GLY A 497 -7.95 18.60 1.42
C GLY A 497 -8.96 17.65 2.03
N ILE A 498 -9.65 16.85 1.21
CA ILE A 498 -10.75 15.97 1.65
C ILE A 498 -10.26 14.53 1.85
N GLY A 499 -9.33 14.04 1.02
CA GLY A 499 -8.83 12.67 1.05
C GLY A 499 -8.34 12.21 2.43
N PRO A 500 -7.43 12.94 3.11
CA PRO A 500 -7.00 12.60 4.46
C PRO A 500 -8.15 12.55 5.46
N LYS A 501 -9.16 13.43 5.33
CA LYS A 501 -10.34 13.44 6.20
C LYS A 501 -11.21 12.19 6.00
N ILE A 502 -11.38 11.70 4.77
CA ILE A 502 -12.15 10.47 4.51
C ILE A 502 -11.41 9.24 5.06
N ILE A 503 -10.08 9.16 4.89
CA ILE A 503 -9.27 8.06 5.46
C ILE A 503 -9.42 8.05 6.99
N MET A 504 -9.45 9.23 7.60
CA MET A 504 -9.63 9.43 9.02
C MET A 504 -11.03 9.01 9.51
N ILE A 505 -12.10 9.43 8.81
CA ILE A 505 -13.48 9.01 9.10
C ILE A 505 -13.59 7.49 9.06
N LYS A 506 -12.99 6.82 8.05
CA LYS A 506 -12.99 5.36 7.94
C LYS A 506 -12.36 4.69 9.16
N LYS A 507 -11.21 5.19 9.63
CA LYS A 507 -10.55 4.65 10.83
C LYS A 507 -11.40 4.84 12.08
N MET A 508 -11.95 6.04 12.25
CA MET A 508 -12.85 6.35 13.38
C MET A 508 -14.12 5.51 13.39
N LEU A 509 -14.67 5.19 12.21
CA LEU A 509 -15.86 4.34 12.10
C LEU A 509 -15.58 2.90 12.56
N LEU A 510 -14.38 2.38 12.31
CA LEU A 510 -13.98 1.08 12.84
C LEU A 510 -13.84 1.13 14.36
N ASP A 511 -13.27 2.20 14.91
CA ASP A 511 -13.16 2.38 16.37
C ASP A 511 -14.52 2.56 17.07
N LEU A 512 -15.53 3.07 16.34
CA LEU A 512 -16.93 3.17 16.79
C LEU A 512 -17.58 1.79 16.90
N LEU A 513 -17.24 0.86 16.00
CA LEU A 513 -17.84 -0.47 15.96
C LEU A 513 -17.55 -1.24 17.26
N ASP A 514 -16.37 -1.05 17.86
CA ASP A 514 -16.02 -1.63 19.16
C ASP A 514 -16.79 -1.03 20.33
N PHE A 515 -17.30 0.20 20.19
CA PHE A 515 -18.08 0.89 21.21
C PHE A 515 -19.58 0.56 21.14
N LEU A 516 -20.07 0.21 19.95
CA LEU A 516 -21.49 -0.08 19.71
C LEU A 516 -22.09 -1.17 20.63
N PRO A 517 -21.38 -2.27 20.99
CA PRO A 517 -21.92 -3.27 21.91
C PRO A 517 -22.25 -2.71 23.29
N ILE A 518 -21.44 -1.80 23.83
CA ILE A 518 -21.69 -1.17 25.13
C ILE A 518 -22.99 -0.36 25.07
N LEU A 519 -23.16 0.44 24.01
CA LEU A 519 -24.39 1.21 23.80
C LEU A 519 -25.61 0.30 23.63
N LEU A 520 -25.46 -0.81 22.91
CA LEU A 520 -26.53 -1.77 22.63
C LEU A 520 -27.05 -2.43 23.91
N VAL A 521 -26.18 -2.75 24.89
CA VAL A 521 -26.59 -3.32 26.18
C VAL A 521 -27.55 -2.38 26.93
N PHE A 522 -27.21 -1.09 27.02
CA PHE A 522 -28.08 -0.11 27.67
C PHE A 522 -29.37 0.14 26.88
N MET A 523 -29.28 0.22 25.55
CA MET A 523 -30.41 0.44 24.66
C MET A 523 -31.45 -0.69 24.78
N VAL A 524 -31.02 -1.96 24.68
CA VAL A 524 -31.93 -3.11 24.75
C VAL A 524 -32.55 -3.25 26.14
N SER A 525 -31.78 -3.01 27.20
CA SER A 525 -32.28 -3.10 28.58
C SER A 525 -33.45 -2.14 28.83
N VAL A 526 -33.29 -0.87 28.47
CA VAL A 526 -34.33 0.16 28.64
C VAL A 526 -35.46 -0.04 27.64
N GLY A 527 -35.16 -0.46 26.40
CA GLY A 527 -36.16 -0.76 25.39
C GLY A 527 -37.14 -1.86 25.78
N ILE A 528 -36.63 -2.96 26.36
CA ILE A 528 -37.47 -4.03 26.90
C ILE A 528 -38.29 -3.52 28.08
N MET A 529 -37.69 -2.73 28.97
CA MET A 529 -38.40 -2.13 30.10
C MET A 529 -39.54 -1.21 29.66
N TYR A 530 -39.35 -0.39 28.62
CA TYR A 530 -40.42 0.42 28.04
C TYR A 530 -41.54 -0.44 27.47
N GLN A 531 -41.21 -1.41 26.62
CA GLN A 531 -42.22 -2.26 25.98
C GLN A 531 -43.03 -3.05 27.02
N ALA A 532 -42.36 -3.59 28.05
CA ALA A 532 -43.01 -4.40 29.09
C ALA A 532 -44.01 -3.58 29.94
N ASN A 533 -43.74 -2.30 30.17
CA ASN A 533 -44.56 -1.43 31.03
C ASN A 533 -45.59 -0.60 30.25
N LEU A 534 -45.30 -0.20 29.01
CA LEU A 534 -46.23 0.57 28.17
C LEU A 534 -47.30 -0.32 27.54
N PHE A 535 -46.90 -1.51 27.07
CA PHE A 535 -47.77 -2.42 26.32
C PHE A 535 -47.67 -3.85 26.89
N PRO A 536 -48.37 -4.14 27.99
CA PRO A 536 -48.36 -5.48 28.57
C PRO A 536 -48.95 -6.53 27.59
N ASN A 537 -48.37 -7.73 27.61
CA ASN A 537 -48.86 -8.91 26.89
C ASN A 537 -49.02 -8.73 25.36
N THR A 538 -48.11 -8.00 24.70
CA THR A 538 -48.07 -7.91 23.24
C THR A 538 -47.56 -9.20 22.60
N GLN A 539 -48.19 -9.64 21.49
CA GLN A 539 -47.74 -10.81 20.73
C GLN A 539 -46.39 -10.56 20.05
N LEU A 540 -45.58 -11.62 19.92
CA LEU A 540 -44.30 -11.58 19.23
C LEU A 540 -44.52 -11.21 17.76
N SER A 541 -44.03 -10.04 17.36
CA SER A 541 -44.08 -9.55 15.98
C SER A 541 -42.81 -8.76 15.64
N TRP A 542 -42.52 -8.61 14.35
CA TRP A 542 -41.39 -7.78 13.90
C TRP A 542 -41.51 -6.32 14.37
N LYS A 543 -42.75 -5.82 14.47
CA LYS A 543 -43.04 -4.49 15.01
C LYS A 543 -42.59 -4.33 16.46
N LEU A 544 -42.77 -5.37 17.29
CA LEU A 544 -42.31 -5.37 18.69
C LEU A 544 -40.79 -5.21 18.76
N LEU A 545 -40.05 -5.99 17.97
CA LEU A 545 -38.59 -5.92 17.94
C LEU A 545 -38.10 -4.54 17.47
N GLN A 546 -38.77 -3.96 16.47
CA GLN A 546 -38.49 -2.62 15.99
C GLN A 546 -38.75 -1.57 17.08
N SER A 547 -39.88 -1.61 17.78
CA SER A 547 -40.22 -0.66 18.85
C SER A 547 -39.23 -0.71 20.02
N VAL A 548 -38.81 -1.90 20.43
CA VAL A 548 -37.85 -2.10 21.53
C VAL A 548 -36.51 -1.42 21.25
N LEU A 549 -36.02 -1.47 20.00
CA LEU A 549 -34.73 -0.86 19.64
C LEU A 549 -34.86 0.61 19.24
N LEU A 550 -35.91 0.98 18.51
CA LEU A 550 -36.02 2.28 17.87
C LEU A 550 -36.35 3.40 18.86
N ILE A 551 -37.16 3.14 19.90
CA ILE A 551 -37.55 4.17 20.87
C ILE A 551 -36.33 4.65 21.69
N PRO A 552 -35.53 3.78 22.36
CA PRO A 552 -34.34 4.23 23.07
C PRO A 552 -33.26 4.77 22.11
N TYR A 553 -33.18 4.26 20.88
CA TYR A 553 -32.27 4.81 19.87
C TYR A 553 -32.56 6.27 19.53
N ARG A 554 -33.84 6.63 19.33
CA ARG A 554 -34.26 8.02 19.05
C ARG A 554 -33.95 8.97 20.21
N GLN A 555 -34.09 8.50 21.45
CA GLN A 555 -33.78 9.26 22.66
C GLN A 555 -32.31 9.71 22.73
N ILE A 556 -31.36 8.89 22.23
CA ILE A 556 -29.93 9.26 22.17
C ILE A 556 -29.73 10.52 21.31
N PHE A 557 -30.55 10.71 20.27
CA PHE A 557 -30.50 11.88 19.39
C PHE A 557 -31.38 13.05 19.86
N GLY A 558 -32.02 12.92 21.03
CA GLY A 558 -32.82 13.99 21.65
C GLY A 558 -34.32 13.97 21.31
N ASP A 559 -34.81 12.98 20.57
CA ASP A 559 -36.25 12.76 20.39
C ASP A 559 -36.78 11.89 21.54
N ILE A 560 -37.28 12.55 22.59
CA ILE A 560 -37.72 11.91 23.82
C ILE A 560 -39.11 11.29 23.67
N ALA A 561 -39.92 11.71 22.67
CA ALA A 561 -41.30 11.24 22.48
C ALA A 561 -42.11 11.23 23.79
N SER A 562 -42.14 12.36 24.50
CA SER A 562 -42.78 12.54 25.81
C SER A 562 -44.19 11.97 25.87
N ASP A 563 -45.00 12.22 24.83
CA ASP A 563 -46.41 11.87 24.79
C ASP A 563 -46.61 10.34 24.87
N TYR A 564 -45.73 9.57 24.22
CA TYR A 564 -45.75 8.11 24.28
C TYR A 564 -45.24 7.56 25.61
N LEU A 565 -44.28 8.24 26.25
CA LEU A 565 -43.66 7.77 27.51
C LEU A 565 -44.45 8.15 28.76
N GLU A 566 -45.21 9.24 28.70
CA GLU A 566 -46.09 9.69 29.77
C GLU A 566 -47.44 8.94 29.76
N GLY A 567 -47.70 8.15 28.72
CA GLY A 567 -48.93 7.38 28.56
C GLY A 567 -50.12 8.24 28.11
N ASP A 568 -49.86 9.39 27.47
CA ASP A 568 -50.91 10.28 27.03
C ASP A 568 -51.45 9.80 25.67
N ALA A 569 -52.70 9.37 25.66
CA ALA A 569 -53.33 8.75 24.50
C ALA A 569 -53.70 9.83 23.48
N SER A 570 -52.99 9.89 22.35
CA SER A 570 -53.54 10.52 21.15
C SER A 570 -54.85 9.81 20.77
N SER A 571 -55.84 10.57 20.29
CA SER A 571 -57.28 10.25 20.26
C SER A 571 -57.72 9.07 19.36
N SER A 572 -56.82 8.18 18.95
CA SER A 572 -57.06 7.09 17.99
C SER A 572 -56.54 5.72 18.42
N CYS A 573 -56.39 5.44 19.72
CA CYS A 573 -55.94 4.15 20.22
C CYS A 573 -57.07 3.35 20.90
N VAL A 574 -56.95 2.01 20.93
CA VAL A 574 -57.99 1.10 21.47
C VAL A 574 -57.58 0.57 22.84
N ASN A 575 -58.42 0.81 23.85
CA ASN A 575 -58.17 0.46 25.26
C ASN A 575 -58.55 -1.00 25.64
N ASN A 576 -59.38 -1.68 24.83
CA ASN A 576 -59.95 -2.98 25.19
C ASN A 576 -59.44 -4.12 24.30
N ASP A 577 -58.86 -5.16 24.92
CA ASP A 577 -58.38 -6.40 24.28
C ASP A 577 -59.49 -7.19 23.53
N SER A 578 -60.77 -6.92 23.79
CA SER A 578 -61.91 -7.66 23.25
C SER A 578 -62.38 -7.23 21.84
N SER A 579 -61.75 -6.22 21.24
CA SER A 579 -62.14 -5.71 19.91
C SER A 579 -61.03 -5.81 18.85
N LEU A 580 -59.87 -6.36 19.18
CA LEU A 580 -58.76 -6.47 18.24
C LEU A 580 -58.84 -7.81 17.49
N SER A 581 -59.43 -7.79 16.31
CA SER A 581 -59.23 -8.85 15.33
C SER A 581 -57.76 -8.82 14.86
N PRO A 582 -57.14 -9.96 14.47
CA PRO A 582 -55.74 -9.99 14.03
C PRO A 582 -55.45 -9.15 12.77
N ASN A 583 -56.48 -8.58 12.12
CA ASN A 583 -56.39 -7.74 10.93
C ASN A 583 -56.64 -6.25 11.20
N ASP A 584 -56.97 -5.83 12.43
CA ASP A 584 -57.13 -4.40 12.74
C ASP A 584 -55.77 -3.73 13.02
N THR A 585 -55.56 -2.58 12.39
CA THR A 585 -54.34 -1.76 12.51
C THR A 585 -54.35 -0.83 13.72
N SER A 586 -55.35 -0.96 14.59
CA SER A 586 -55.54 -0.09 15.75
C SER A 586 -54.44 -0.31 16.78
N GLU A 587 -53.72 0.75 17.12
CA GLU A 587 -52.65 0.72 18.11
C GLU A 587 -53.22 0.59 19.53
N LYS A 588 -52.61 -0.28 20.35
CA LYS A 588 -52.92 -0.36 21.79
C LYS A 588 -52.53 0.97 22.44
N CYS A 589 -53.35 1.49 23.35
CA CYS A 589 -52.99 2.71 24.07
C CYS A 589 -51.83 2.44 25.05
N PRO A 590 -50.85 3.36 25.17
CA PRO A 590 -49.78 3.24 26.16
C PRO A 590 -50.34 3.36 27.57
N GLN A 591 -49.90 2.49 28.49
CA GLN A 591 -50.28 2.58 29.90
C GLN A 591 -49.38 3.56 30.65
N GLN A 592 -49.98 4.43 31.46
CA GLN A 592 -49.25 5.34 32.33
C GLN A 592 -48.54 4.55 33.44
N ASN A 593 -47.21 4.70 33.53
CA ASN A 593 -46.41 4.09 34.59
C ASN A 593 -45.25 5.02 34.98
N TRP A 594 -45.15 5.33 36.27
CA TRP A 594 -44.15 6.25 36.83
C TRP A 594 -42.69 5.75 36.71
N ILE A 595 -42.49 4.44 36.51
CA ILE A 595 -41.15 3.84 36.33
C ILE A 595 -40.52 4.31 35.00
N ILE A 596 -41.35 4.51 33.97
CA ILE A 596 -40.91 4.88 32.61
C ILE A 596 -40.16 6.21 32.59
N PRO A 597 -40.71 7.34 33.09
CA PRO A 597 -40.00 8.61 33.09
C PRO A 597 -38.76 8.59 34.00
N LEU A 598 -38.77 7.84 35.11
CA LEU A 598 -37.62 7.70 36.00
C LEU A 598 -36.43 7.05 35.29
N PHE A 599 -36.66 5.87 34.70
CA PHE A 599 -35.61 5.15 33.97
C PHE A 599 -35.24 5.84 32.65
N GLY A 600 -36.17 6.55 32.02
CA GLY A 600 -35.86 7.41 30.87
C GLY A 600 -34.94 8.58 31.22
N ALA A 601 -35.18 9.26 32.33
CA ALA A 601 -34.28 10.30 32.81
C ALA A 601 -32.89 9.75 33.14
N ALA A 602 -32.82 8.59 33.82
CA ALA A 602 -31.56 7.91 34.12
C ALA A 602 -30.83 7.47 32.84
N TYR A 603 -31.55 6.94 31.86
CA TYR A 603 -31.02 6.52 30.56
C TYR A 603 -30.44 7.70 29.78
N LEU A 604 -31.15 8.82 29.70
CA LEU A 604 -30.68 10.03 29.02
C LEU A 604 -29.43 10.59 29.70
N LEU A 605 -29.38 10.60 31.03
CA LEU A 605 -28.18 11.02 31.77
C LEU A 605 -26.99 10.11 31.39
N LEU A 606 -27.17 8.80 31.49
CA LEU A 606 -26.09 7.84 31.25
C LEU A 606 -25.64 7.81 29.78
N THR A 607 -26.57 7.84 28.84
CA THR A 607 -26.22 7.80 27.41
C THR A 607 -25.69 9.15 26.91
N ASN A 608 -26.43 10.24 27.10
CA ASN A 608 -26.07 11.53 26.50
C ASN A 608 -24.94 12.24 27.25
N ILE A 609 -24.91 12.17 28.59
CA ILE A 609 -23.87 12.86 29.38
C ILE A 609 -22.61 12.00 29.50
N LEU A 610 -22.73 10.68 29.63
CA LEU A 610 -21.56 9.82 29.85
C LEU A 610 -21.11 9.13 28.54
N LEU A 611 -21.95 8.31 27.91
CA LEU A 611 -21.50 7.46 26.79
C LEU A 611 -21.19 8.25 25.52
N VAL A 612 -22.06 9.18 25.11
CA VAL A 612 -21.84 10.02 23.91
C VAL A 612 -20.63 10.94 24.11
N ASN A 613 -20.47 11.54 25.30
CA ASN A 613 -19.30 12.37 25.60
C ASN A 613 -17.99 11.57 25.65
N LEU A 614 -18.01 10.35 26.17
CA LEU A 614 -16.86 9.45 26.11
C LEU A 614 -16.51 9.09 24.67
N LEU A 615 -17.51 8.82 23.82
CA LEU A 615 -17.30 8.56 22.40
C LEU A 615 -16.68 9.78 21.69
N ILE A 616 -17.17 10.99 21.97
CA ILE A 616 -16.60 12.25 21.46
C ILE A 616 -15.14 12.38 21.92
N ALA A 617 -14.84 12.09 23.19
CA ALA A 617 -13.48 12.13 23.72
C ALA A 617 -12.55 11.11 23.03
N LYS A 618 -13.03 9.88 22.80
CA LYS A 618 -12.31 8.84 22.07
C LYS A 618 -12.00 9.27 20.64
N PHE A 619 -12.99 9.83 19.94
CA PHE A 619 -12.78 10.38 18.59
C PHE A 619 -11.78 11.52 18.57
N ARG A 620 -11.82 12.43 19.55
CA ARG A 620 -10.83 13.52 19.66
C ARG A 620 -9.42 12.97 19.87
N TYR A 621 -9.24 11.98 20.75
CA TYR A 621 -7.95 11.35 20.98
C TYR A 621 -7.42 10.66 19.72
N ASN A 622 -8.24 9.81 19.09
CA ASN A 622 -7.87 9.11 17.85
C ASN A 622 -7.65 10.09 16.71
N PHE A 623 -8.35 11.24 16.70
CA PHE A 623 -8.13 12.27 15.68
C PHE A 623 -6.71 12.81 15.76
N VAL A 624 -6.32 13.21 16.97
CA VAL A 624 -5.01 13.79 17.23
C VAL A 624 -3.91 12.77 16.93
N HIS A 625 -4.02 11.54 17.45
CA HIS A 625 -3.02 10.50 17.24
C HIS A 625 -2.86 10.11 15.76
N ASN A 626 -3.97 9.89 15.04
CA ASN A 626 -3.91 9.56 13.61
C ASN A 626 -3.37 10.72 12.78
N ARG A 627 -3.66 11.98 13.14
CA ARG A 627 -3.10 13.15 12.46
C ARG A 627 -1.58 13.22 12.63
N PHE A 628 -1.06 12.94 13.82
CA PHE A 628 0.38 12.86 14.04
C PHE A 628 1.03 11.75 13.19
N ASN A 629 0.45 10.55 13.17
CA ASN A 629 0.97 9.45 12.34
C ASN A 629 0.88 9.73 10.83
N VAL A 630 -0.12 10.49 10.38
CA VAL A 630 -0.20 10.95 8.98
C VAL A 630 0.90 11.97 8.69
N ASN A 631 1.08 12.97 9.55
CA ASN A 631 2.10 14.01 9.38
C ASN A 631 3.54 13.44 9.41
N ILE A 632 3.82 12.51 10.33
CA ILE A 632 5.13 11.82 10.44
C ILE A 632 5.41 10.98 9.18
N ASN A 633 4.39 10.36 8.59
CA ASN A 633 4.54 9.61 7.33
C ASN A 633 4.53 10.50 6.08
N SER A 634 4.08 11.76 6.18
CA SER A 634 4.02 12.70 5.05
C SER A 634 5.10 13.77 5.06
N GLY A 635 6.08 13.73 5.98
CA GLY A 635 7.20 14.68 6.02
C GLY A 635 6.75 16.14 6.01
N LEU A 636 5.70 16.46 6.79
CA LEU A 636 5.18 17.82 6.98
C LEU A 636 5.15 18.19 8.46
#